data_AF-A0A2R5ESD0-F1
#
_entry.id   AF-A0A2R5ESD0-F1
#
_cell.length_a   1.000
_cell.length_b   1.000
_cell.length_c   1.000
_cell.angle_alpha   90.00
_cell.angle_beta   90.00
_cell.angle_gamma   90.00
#
_symmetry.space_group_name_H-M   'P 1'
#
loop_
_entity.id
_entity.type
_entity.pdbx_description
1 polymer ?
#
loop_
_entity_poly.entity_id
_entity_poly.type
_entity_poly.pdbx_seq_one_letter_code
_entity_poly.pdbx_strand_id
1 'polypeptide(L)'
;MEKSVRSLSFLSKLTIFGCLLGTLPVIFIGSFSYMTSSKEIQENVASGNRQLLMQINSNVEQKLTTVNHTLNQVIHSTVLKRAIQGPLSADDFMTYNDIQNEIRYMQSFDTKLEDVILINERHNWMVKNSGLYAFDRYPFHEQLASLRNTPEGVSWVLTPSEWFYSEENARGTAACPYSISLVKKLPTSGLEKYGLAVANIPACSLQDLVELETSDATLAHMIILDEENRILLHSDPSLIGQPAEVAGMPADRLTDAAGDFVVAGEQGKQSVTYYRSELNGWHYLSVSSISAMTKESVKIGAYTLYICLFMLLVSLLLAWIGSRRMYSPIQLLLAQVGERMTDGRADRRSRNEFQVISERVHGLFQSKSQLEKEVQQHVQQARAFFLMRALQGNVRGSSMPEKLRQFGYDEQLESWRTMAVMALQIDFQEDSRYTKSDLDLLLFAVQNIVEELVPLQGRLAPVAMDGTIVVVVGSATEDATRFSEEMYAVTEQVQSQVAGYLNVQISIGLSLPFTAFDHLSVACREGIEALKQRMKLGTGIIIQYEHFEQQEGKPFWGIGYPSYIENELLDAIKLAEKDTARELLKQFLQAVFAEEHSPQEYQIPLARLLNSLLVVMQESGVGLGQIHPMKSSLLEELLKLPTHAEIEEWFWTGVVHPMVKVFRDRREAQYHNISEKIIDLVQHHYDSDLTLEECAARLHYNANYLSSVFRKETGHSFSEYLTMYRFNMAKRWLSDSEMPIKDIAARLRYNNPQNFIRSFRKQEGVTPGQYRERKRSG
;
A
#
# COMPACT_ATOMS: atom_id res chain seq x y z
N MET A 1 -66.67 -15.86 29.13
CA MET A 1 -65.63 -16.85 28.78
C MET A 1 -64.32 -16.12 28.61
N GLU A 2 -63.61 -15.92 29.72
CA GLU A 2 -62.32 -15.22 29.75
C GLU A 2 -61.24 -16.31 29.90
N LYS A 3 -60.43 -16.53 28.85
CA LYS A 3 -59.37 -17.53 28.89
C LYS A 3 -58.28 -17.06 29.84
N SER A 4 -58.10 -17.78 30.95
CA SER A 4 -57.03 -17.56 31.92
C SER A 4 -55.67 -17.53 31.23
N VAL A 5 -55.04 -16.36 31.19
CA VAL A 5 -53.63 -16.23 30.82
C VAL A 5 -52.84 -16.88 31.97
N ARG A 6 -52.30 -18.07 31.72
CA ARG A 6 -51.39 -18.74 32.67
C ARG A 6 -50.24 -17.80 32.98
N SER A 7 -50.09 -17.39 34.23
CA SER A 7 -48.92 -16.63 34.67
C SER A 7 -47.68 -17.51 34.52
N LEU A 8 -46.82 -17.16 33.58
CA LEU A 8 -45.51 -17.78 33.38
C LEU A 8 -44.69 -17.65 34.66
N SER A 9 -44.04 -18.74 35.09
CA SER A 9 -43.12 -18.73 36.23
C SER A 9 -41.98 -17.72 36.01
N PHE A 10 -41.39 -17.18 37.08
CA PHE A 10 -40.29 -16.23 36.98
C PHE A 10 -39.12 -16.79 36.17
N LEU A 11 -38.81 -18.09 36.33
CA LEU A 11 -37.83 -18.82 35.52
C LEU A 11 -38.12 -18.70 34.01
N SER A 12 -39.39 -18.84 33.61
CA SER A 12 -39.80 -18.77 32.20
C SER A 12 -39.64 -17.35 31.64
N LYS A 13 -39.95 -16.32 32.44
CA LYS A 13 -39.75 -14.92 32.06
C LYS A 13 -38.26 -14.58 31.93
N LEU A 14 -37.44 -15.09 32.86
CA LEU A 14 -35.99 -14.90 32.84
C LEU A 14 -35.34 -15.57 31.63
N THR A 15 -35.78 -16.79 31.26
CA THR A 15 -35.30 -17.45 30.04
C THR A 15 -35.70 -16.69 28.78
N ILE A 16 -36.95 -16.22 28.68
CA ILE A 16 -37.42 -15.46 27.50
C ILE A 16 -36.64 -14.15 27.36
N PHE A 17 -36.42 -13.44 28.48
CA PHE A 17 -35.62 -12.22 28.48
C PHE A 17 -34.17 -12.47 28.05
N GLY A 18 -33.53 -13.51 28.59
CA GLY A 18 -32.16 -13.88 28.21
C GLY A 18 -32.04 -14.30 26.73
N CYS A 19 -33.05 -15.00 26.19
CA CYS A 19 -33.10 -15.35 24.77
C CYS A 19 -33.22 -14.09 23.91
N LEU A 20 -34.16 -13.19 24.23
CA LEU A 20 -34.35 -11.93 23.48
C LEU A 20 -33.10 -11.05 23.49
N LEU A 21 -32.43 -10.95 24.65
CA LEU A 21 -31.19 -10.19 24.81
C LEU A 21 -30.05 -10.76 23.97
N GLY A 22 -29.99 -12.09 23.79
CA GLY A 22 -28.98 -12.76 22.96
C GLY A 22 -29.29 -12.74 21.47
N THR A 23 -30.56 -12.90 21.08
CA THR A 23 -30.94 -13.06 19.66
C THR A 23 -31.00 -11.74 18.90
N LEU A 24 -31.49 -10.67 19.53
CA LEU A 24 -31.69 -9.38 18.85
C LEU A 24 -30.37 -8.76 18.33
N PRO A 25 -29.29 -8.67 19.14
CA PRO A 25 -28.03 -8.11 18.68
C PRO A 25 -27.40 -8.96 17.57
N VAL A 26 -27.46 -10.29 17.66
CA VAL A 26 -26.86 -11.20 16.67
C VAL A 26 -27.55 -11.07 15.32
N ILE A 27 -28.89 -11.03 15.29
CA ILE A 27 -29.66 -10.84 14.05
C ILE A 27 -29.40 -9.46 13.46
N PHE A 28 -29.35 -8.42 14.31
CA PHE A 28 -29.08 -7.06 13.87
C PHE A 28 -27.68 -6.93 13.26
N ILE A 29 -26.64 -7.41 13.95
CA ILE A 29 -25.25 -7.37 13.47
C ILE A 29 -25.09 -8.20 12.20
N GLY A 30 -25.67 -9.42 12.15
CA GLY A 30 -25.60 -10.28 10.97
C GLY A 30 -26.25 -9.65 9.74
N SER A 31 -27.47 -9.09 9.90
CA SER A 31 -28.18 -8.41 8.80
C SER A 31 -27.45 -7.13 8.37
N PHE A 32 -26.92 -6.36 9.32
CA PHE A 32 -26.18 -5.13 9.04
C PHE A 32 -24.87 -5.43 8.29
N SER A 33 -24.11 -6.43 8.76
CA SER A 33 -22.88 -6.88 8.11
C SER A 33 -23.12 -7.34 6.68
N TYR A 34 -24.16 -8.16 6.44
CA TYR A 34 -24.50 -8.62 5.09
C TYR A 34 -24.85 -7.45 4.15
N MET A 35 -25.67 -6.51 4.63
CA MET A 35 -26.09 -5.36 3.82
C MET A 35 -24.91 -4.43 3.49
N THR A 36 -24.04 -4.15 4.46
CA THR A 36 -22.85 -3.31 4.26
C THR A 36 -21.84 -3.98 3.33
N SER A 37 -21.50 -5.26 3.56
CA SER A 37 -20.53 -5.97 2.73
C SER A 37 -21.00 -6.14 1.29
N SER A 38 -22.29 -6.42 1.06
CA SER A 38 -22.82 -6.52 -0.32
C SER A 38 -22.74 -5.18 -1.05
N LYS A 39 -22.99 -4.07 -0.36
CA LYS A 39 -22.94 -2.73 -0.95
C LYS A 39 -21.51 -2.31 -1.23
N GLU A 40 -20.60 -2.50 -0.27
CA GLU A 40 -19.19 -2.13 -0.37
C GLU A 40 -18.47 -2.93 -1.47
N ILE A 41 -18.78 -4.21 -1.63
CA ILE A 41 -18.25 -5.02 -2.75
C ILE A 41 -18.73 -4.46 -4.09
N GLN A 42 -20.02 -4.10 -4.21
CA GLN A 42 -20.56 -3.59 -5.46
C GLN A 42 -19.94 -2.24 -5.84
N GLU A 43 -19.76 -1.34 -4.87
CA GLU A 43 -19.07 -0.06 -5.07
C GLU A 43 -17.58 -0.24 -5.40
N ASN A 44 -16.88 -1.16 -4.72
CA ASN A 44 -15.47 -1.45 -4.97
C ASN A 44 -15.24 -2.03 -6.37
N VAL A 45 -16.11 -2.94 -6.85
CA VAL A 45 -15.98 -3.45 -8.22
C VAL A 45 -16.34 -2.38 -9.25
N ALA A 46 -17.37 -1.56 -9.02
CA ALA A 46 -17.71 -0.46 -9.93
C ALA A 46 -16.55 0.55 -10.04
N SER A 47 -15.90 0.89 -8.91
CA SER A 47 -14.73 1.76 -8.90
C SER A 47 -13.50 1.12 -9.55
N GLY A 48 -13.26 -0.18 -9.29
CA GLY A 48 -12.17 -0.93 -9.92
C GLY A 48 -12.34 -1.02 -11.44
N ASN A 49 -13.54 -1.33 -11.91
CA ASN A 49 -13.86 -1.34 -13.34
C ASN A 49 -13.66 0.03 -13.98
N ARG A 50 -14.04 1.11 -13.29
CA ARG A 50 -13.82 2.48 -13.80
C ARG A 50 -12.34 2.80 -13.96
N GLN A 51 -11.51 2.41 -12.99
CA GLN A 51 -10.06 2.60 -13.08
C GLN A 51 -9.45 1.78 -14.22
N LEU A 52 -9.90 0.55 -14.41
CA LEU A 52 -9.51 -0.28 -15.54
C LEU A 52 -9.89 0.36 -16.88
N LEU A 53 -11.13 0.87 -17.02
CA LEU A 53 -11.56 1.59 -18.23
C LEU A 53 -10.69 2.83 -18.52
N MET A 54 -10.31 3.59 -17.49
CA MET A 54 -9.42 4.74 -17.65
C MET A 54 -8.02 4.31 -18.13
N GLN A 55 -7.48 3.21 -17.59
CA GLN A 55 -6.18 2.67 -18.00
C GLN A 55 -6.19 2.20 -19.47
N ILE A 56 -7.22 1.45 -19.87
CA ILE A 56 -7.40 1.03 -21.27
C ILE A 56 -7.57 2.24 -22.18
N ASN A 57 -8.37 3.23 -21.78
CA ASN A 57 -8.51 4.45 -22.55
C ASN A 57 -7.14 5.12 -22.76
N SER A 58 -6.34 5.29 -21.71
CA SER A 58 -4.99 5.88 -21.83
C SER A 58 -4.09 5.07 -22.77
N ASN A 59 -4.13 3.74 -22.71
CA ASN A 59 -3.35 2.88 -23.60
C ASN A 59 -3.80 2.99 -25.07
N VAL A 60 -5.11 2.99 -25.32
CA VAL A 60 -5.68 3.16 -26.67
C VAL A 60 -5.36 4.56 -27.19
N GLU A 61 -5.59 5.62 -26.40
CA GLU A 61 -5.27 7.00 -26.76
C GLU A 61 -3.78 7.18 -27.07
N GLN A 62 -2.87 6.58 -26.30
CA GLN A 62 -1.44 6.63 -26.58
C GLN A 62 -1.12 6.02 -27.96
N LYS A 63 -1.75 4.91 -28.34
CA LYS A 63 -1.57 4.32 -29.67
C LYS A 63 -2.13 5.19 -30.78
N LEU A 64 -3.36 5.68 -30.61
CA LEU A 64 -4.02 6.56 -31.59
C LEU A 64 -3.20 7.85 -31.78
N THR A 65 -2.76 8.49 -30.69
CA THR A 65 -1.95 9.71 -30.75
C THR A 65 -0.58 9.46 -31.40
N THR A 66 0.06 8.32 -31.13
CA THR A 66 1.32 7.91 -31.78
C THR A 66 1.13 7.73 -33.29
N VAL A 67 0.07 7.05 -33.73
CA VAL A 67 -0.27 6.86 -35.15
C VAL A 67 -0.56 8.21 -35.82
N ASN A 68 -1.29 9.11 -35.14
CA ASN A 68 -1.53 10.45 -35.65
C ASN A 68 -0.25 11.28 -35.76
N HIS A 69 0.66 11.21 -34.78
CA HIS A 69 1.92 11.93 -34.83
C HIS A 69 2.83 11.42 -35.96
N THR A 70 2.99 10.11 -36.08
CA THR A 70 3.80 9.47 -37.13
C THR A 70 3.22 9.74 -38.53
N LEU A 71 1.90 9.66 -38.71
CA LEU A 71 1.26 10.01 -39.98
C LEU A 71 1.48 11.48 -40.34
N ASN A 72 1.39 12.39 -39.35
CA ASN A 72 1.68 13.80 -39.57
C ASN A 72 3.15 14.03 -39.97
N GLN A 73 4.10 13.27 -39.42
CA GLN A 73 5.51 13.36 -39.83
C GLN A 73 5.69 12.98 -41.30
N VAL A 74 5.11 11.86 -41.74
CA VAL A 74 5.18 11.40 -43.14
C VAL A 74 4.53 12.42 -44.08
N ILE A 75 3.34 12.93 -43.74
CA ILE A 75 2.61 13.93 -44.52
C ILE A 75 3.41 15.24 -44.68
N HIS A 76 4.19 15.63 -43.67
CA HIS A 76 4.99 16.86 -43.72
C HIS A 76 6.41 16.66 -44.25
N SER A 77 6.79 15.42 -44.55
CA SER A 77 8.10 15.08 -45.14
C SER A 77 8.31 15.82 -46.46
N THR A 78 9.57 16.14 -46.74
CA THR A 78 9.97 16.78 -48.00
C THR A 78 9.72 15.87 -49.21
N VAL A 79 9.81 14.55 -49.01
CA VAL A 79 9.54 13.52 -50.00
C VAL A 79 8.06 13.58 -50.43
N LEU A 80 7.12 13.48 -49.48
CA LEU A 80 5.70 13.45 -49.81
C LEU A 80 5.19 14.79 -50.35
N LYS A 81 5.70 15.93 -49.82
CA LYS A 81 5.37 17.26 -50.36
C LYS A 81 5.77 17.43 -51.82
N ARG A 82 6.87 16.80 -52.25
CA ARG A 82 7.31 16.82 -53.64
C ARG A 82 6.47 15.87 -54.50
N ALA A 83 6.26 14.64 -54.02
CA ALA A 83 5.53 13.61 -54.76
C ALA A 83 4.07 13.99 -55.03
N ILE A 84 3.41 14.68 -54.10
CA ILE A 84 1.99 15.04 -54.25
C ILE A 84 1.72 16.11 -55.33
N GLN A 85 2.75 16.84 -55.75
CA GLN A 85 2.62 17.93 -56.74
C GLN A 85 2.68 17.43 -58.20
N GLY A 86 2.96 16.16 -58.43
CA GLY A 86 3.14 15.60 -59.77
C GLY A 86 2.61 14.18 -59.94
N PRO A 87 2.62 13.66 -61.17
CA PRO A 87 2.35 12.25 -61.44
C PRO A 87 3.44 11.37 -60.81
N LEU A 88 3.04 10.18 -60.39
CA LEU A 88 3.95 9.15 -59.90
C LEU A 88 3.73 7.90 -60.75
N SER A 89 4.77 7.50 -61.47
CA SER A 89 4.74 6.37 -62.40
C SER A 89 5.81 5.33 -62.07
N ALA A 90 5.84 4.22 -62.81
CA ALA A 90 6.88 3.20 -62.65
C ALA A 90 8.31 3.75 -62.91
N ASP A 91 8.44 4.81 -63.71
CA ASP A 91 9.72 5.45 -64.01
C ASP A 91 10.25 6.29 -62.82
N ASP A 92 9.38 6.65 -61.88
CA ASP A 92 9.69 7.44 -60.68
C ASP A 92 10.07 6.55 -59.49
N PHE A 93 10.72 5.41 -59.76
CA PHE A 93 11.01 4.35 -58.79
C PHE A 93 11.70 4.86 -57.52
N MET A 94 12.64 5.81 -57.63
CA MET A 94 13.34 6.39 -56.47
C MET A 94 12.37 7.13 -55.54
N THR A 95 11.44 7.92 -56.10
CA THR A 95 10.46 8.67 -55.30
C THR A 95 9.45 7.72 -54.66
N TYR A 96 9.03 6.67 -55.38
CA TYR A 96 8.21 5.61 -54.82
C TYR A 96 8.89 4.89 -53.65
N ASN A 97 10.16 4.50 -53.80
CA ASN A 97 10.91 3.80 -52.76
C ASN A 97 11.13 4.68 -51.52
N ASP A 98 11.40 5.98 -51.70
CA ASP A 98 11.52 6.93 -50.59
C ASP A 98 10.20 7.06 -49.82
N ILE A 99 9.06 7.18 -50.52
CA ILE A 99 7.72 7.19 -49.89
C ILE A 99 7.44 5.87 -49.16
N GLN A 100 7.77 4.74 -49.78
CA GLN A 100 7.56 3.43 -49.18
C GLN A 100 8.39 3.24 -47.91
N ASN A 101 9.61 3.80 -47.85
CA ASN A 101 10.43 3.79 -46.64
C ASN A 101 9.82 4.64 -45.53
N GLU A 102 9.32 5.84 -45.84
CA GLU A 102 8.60 6.70 -44.88
C GLU A 102 7.37 5.98 -44.29
N ILE A 103 6.59 5.30 -45.14
CA ILE A 103 5.45 4.47 -44.70
C ILE A 103 5.93 3.33 -43.79
N ARG A 104 7.00 2.61 -44.17
CA ARG A 104 7.52 1.47 -43.42
C ARG A 104 8.01 1.87 -42.03
N TYR A 105 8.59 3.06 -41.88
CA TYR A 105 9.05 3.57 -40.58
C TYR A 105 7.90 3.89 -39.61
N MET A 106 6.66 4.05 -40.11
CA MET A 106 5.49 4.19 -39.23
C MET A 106 5.03 2.87 -38.60
N GLN A 107 5.38 1.73 -39.21
CA GLN A 107 4.91 0.40 -38.82
C GLN A 107 5.84 -0.21 -37.77
N SER A 108 5.74 0.28 -36.53
CA SER A 108 6.32 -0.40 -35.40
C SER A 108 5.44 -1.57 -34.95
N PHE A 109 6.04 -2.59 -34.33
CA PHE A 109 5.31 -3.74 -33.80
C PHE A 109 4.23 -3.32 -32.78
N ASP A 110 4.45 -2.22 -32.07
CA ASP A 110 3.59 -1.75 -30.99
C ASP A 110 2.34 -0.98 -31.46
N THR A 111 2.38 -0.32 -32.63
CA THR A 111 1.24 0.44 -33.15
C THR A 111 0.18 -0.43 -33.82
N LYS A 112 0.49 -1.71 -34.10
CA LYS A 112 -0.41 -2.68 -34.78
C LYS A 112 -0.97 -2.14 -36.11
N LEU A 113 -0.20 -1.26 -36.75
CA LEU A 113 -0.56 -0.57 -37.97
C LEU A 113 -0.30 -1.48 -39.18
N GLU A 114 -1.35 -1.96 -39.85
CA GLU A 114 -1.22 -2.93 -40.95
C GLU A 114 -0.96 -2.27 -42.31
N ASP A 115 -1.71 -1.23 -42.65
CA ASP A 115 -1.61 -0.56 -43.95
C ASP A 115 -1.66 0.96 -43.80
N VAL A 116 -0.78 1.64 -44.52
CA VAL A 116 -0.82 3.09 -44.72
C VAL A 116 -0.96 3.37 -46.20
N ILE A 117 -1.90 4.25 -46.52
CA ILE A 117 -2.33 4.52 -47.89
C ILE A 117 -2.20 6.00 -48.16
N LEU A 118 -1.56 6.34 -49.28
CA LEU A 118 -1.46 7.70 -49.79
C LEU A 118 -2.14 7.77 -51.15
N ILE A 119 -3.09 8.68 -51.30
CA ILE A 119 -3.92 8.86 -52.50
C ILE A 119 -3.71 10.27 -53.04
N ASN A 120 -3.51 10.36 -54.35
CA ASN A 120 -3.53 11.60 -55.10
C ASN A 120 -4.54 11.48 -56.25
N GLU A 121 -5.74 12.03 -56.05
CA GLU A 121 -6.82 11.96 -57.03
C GLU A 121 -6.51 12.80 -58.27
N ARG A 122 -5.84 13.95 -58.09
CA ARG A 122 -5.48 14.87 -59.17
C ARG A 122 -4.55 14.24 -60.20
N HIS A 123 -3.57 13.48 -59.71
CA HIS A 123 -2.55 12.84 -60.55
C HIS A 123 -2.76 11.33 -60.72
N ASN A 124 -3.92 10.82 -60.28
CA ASN A 124 -4.38 9.44 -60.44
C ASN A 124 -3.38 8.36 -59.94
N TRP A 125 -2.88 8.51 -58.73
CA TRP A 125 -2.00 7.49 -58.13
C TRP A 125 -2.32 7.22 -56.67
N MET A 126 -2.04 5.99 -56.25
CA MET A 126 -2.22 5.48 -54.89
C MET A 126 -1.00 4.65 -54.50
N VAL A 127 -0.37 4.98 -53.37
CA VAL A 127 0.72 4.18 -52.78
C VAL A 127 0.18 3.45 -51.56
N LYS A 128 0.35 2.12 -51.55
CA LYS A 128 0.15 1.25 -50.39
C LYS A 128 1.48 0.56 -50.05
N ASN A 129 1.49 -0.13 -48.92
CA ASN A 129 2.57 -1.04 -48.53
C ASN A 129 2.93 -2.04 -49.63
N SER A 130 1.92 -2.58 -50.30
CA SER A 130 2.03 -3.62 -51.32
C SER A 130 2.47 -3.11 -52.69
N GLY A 131 2.40 -1.80 -52.98
CA GLY A 131 2.68 -1.31 -54.32
C GLY A 131 2.15 0.08 -54.65
N LEU A 132 2.46 0.51 -55.88
CA LEU A 132 1.91 1.69 -56.54
C LEU A 132 0.75 1.27 -57.47
N TYR A 133 -0.38 1.95 -57.36
CA TYR A 133 -1.60 1.67 -58.11
C TYR A 133 -2.11 2.94 -58.79
N ALA A 134 -2.75 2.80 -59.95
CA ALA A 134 -3.60 3.86 -60.51
C ALA A 134 -4.88 3.93 -59.68
N PHE A 135 -5.22 5.10 -59.16
CA PHE A 135 -6.31 5.23 -58.18
C PHE A 135 -7.68 4.90 -58.78
N ASP A 136 -7.96 5.38 -59.99
CA ASP A 136 -9.18 5.12 -60.76
C ASP A 136 -9.46 3.63 -61.07
N ARG A 137 -8.41 2.80 -61.08
CA ARG A 137 -8.51 1.35 -61.34
C ARG A 137 -8.61 0.52 -60.07
N TYR A 138 -8.53 1.15 -58.90
CA TYR A 138 -8.62 0.44 -57.65
C TYR A 138 -10.09 0.05 -57.35
N PRO A 139 -10.39 -1.19 -56.93
CA PRO A 139 -11.77 -1.68 -56.77
C PRO A 139 -12.65 -0.81 -55.86
N PHE A 140 -12.06 -0.20 -54.83
CA PHE A 140 -12.77 0.62 -53.83
C PHE A 140 -12.47 2.13 -53.95
N HIS A 141 -12.11 2.63 -55.13
CA HIS A 141 -11.71 4.03 -55.31
C HIS A 141 -12.83 5.03 -54.97
N GLU A 142 -14.09 4.74 -55.28
CA GLU A 142 -15.22 5.62 -54.94
C GLU A 142 -15.42 5.72 -53.42
N GLN A 143 -15.35 4.59 -52.72
CA GLN A 143 -15.46 4.51 -51.27
C GLN A 143 -14.31 5.28 -50.60
N LEU A 144 -13.08 5.09 -51.07
CA LEU A 144 -11.93 5.81 -50.54
C LEU A 144 -12.00 7.32 -50.83
N ALA A 145 -12.47 7.73 -52.00
CA ALA A 145 -12.68 9.15 -52.33
C ALA A 145 -13.75 9.79 -51.43
N SER A 146 -14.77 9.02 -51.01
CA SER A 146 -15.82 9.49 -50.10
C SER A 146 -15.28 9.95 -48.75
N LEU A 147 -14.15 9.40 -48.29
CA LEU A 147 -13.50 9.77 -47.03
C LEU A 147 -13.02 11.23 -47.02
N ARG A 148 -12.90 11.90 -48.17
CA ARG A 148 -12.61 13.34 -48.24
C ARG A 148 -13.72 14.22 -47.64
N ASN A 149 -14.96 13.71 -47.62
CA ASN A 149 -16.12 14.42 -47.09
C ASN A 149 -16.22 14.35 -45.56
N THR A 150 -15.32 13.63 -44.90
CA THR A 150 -15.23 13.61 -43.43
C THR A 150 -14.95 15.02 -42.88
N PRO A 151 -15.46 15.41 -41.69
CA PRO A 151 -15.22 16.73 -41.10
C PRO A 151 -13.71 17.07 -40.94
N GLU A 152 -13.36 18.36 -40.85
CA GLU A 152 -11.97 18.76 -40.60
C GLU A 152 -11.56 18.49 -39.13
N GLY A 153 -10.53 17.65 -38.90
CA GLY A 153 -10.07 17.27 -37.56
C GLY A 153 -9.23 15.99 -37.50
N VAL A 154 -9.13 15.36 -36.32
CA VAL A 154 -8.64 13.97 -36.16
C VAL A 154 -9.84 13.05 -36.36
N SER A 155 -10.10 12.63 -37.60
CA SER A 155 -11.24 11.78 -37.93
C SER A 155 -10.80 10.32 -37.92
N TRP A 156 -10.90 9.68 -36.76
CA TRP A 156 -10.89 8.22 -36.68
C TRP A 156 -12.24 7.71 -37.15
N VAL A 157 -12.24 6.93 -38.23
CA VAL A 157 -13.47 6.42 -38.84
C VAL A 157 -13.38 4.90 -38.90
N LEU A 158 -14.46 4.23 -38.50
CA LEU A 158 -14.58 2.80 -38.71
C LEU A 158 -14.89 2.54 -40.19
N THR A 159 -14.04 1.76 -40.85
CA THR A 159 -14.20 1.42 -42.27
C THR A 159 -14.08 -0.08 -42.49
N PRO A 160 -14.77 -0.65 -43.48
CA PRO A 160 -14.58 -2.05 -43.86
C PRO A 160 -13.14 -2.31 -44.26
N SER A 161 -12.54 -3.33 -43.67
CA SER A 161 -11.15 -3.73 -43.94
C SER A 161 -10.92 -4.06 -45.42
N GLU A 162 -11.92 -4.62 -46.09
CA GLU A 162 -11.89 -4.95 -47.53
C GLU A 162 -11.51 -3.76 -48.43
N TRP A 163 -11.73 -2.50 -48.01
CA TRP A 163 -11.34 -1.33 -48.80
C TRP A 163 -9.83 -1.24 -48.99
N PHE A 164 -9.04 -1.88 -48.13
CA PHE A 164 -7.59 -1.72 -48.08
C PHE A 164 -6.84 -2.98 -48.52
N TYR A 165 -7.39 -4.16 -48.22
CA TYR A 165 -6.75 -5.45 -48.51
C TYR A 165 -7.21 -6.01 -49.86
N SER A 166 -6.27 -6.18 -50.81
CA SER A 166 -6.47 -7.01 -52.01
C SER A 166 -6.01 -8.45 -51.73
N GLU A 167 -6.45 -9.42 -52.53
CA GLU A 167 -6.39 -10.90 -52.39
C GLU A 167 -5.10 -11.59 -51.87
N GLU A 168 -4.00 -10.87 -51.61
CA GLU A 168 -2.71 -11.44 -51.17
C GLU A 168 -2.60 -11.72 -49.66
N ASN A 169 -3.45 -11.13 -48.80
CA ASN A 169 -3.41 -11.36 -47.33
C ASN A 169 -4.25 -12.57 -46.85
N ALA A 170 -4.81 -13.38 -47.74
CA ALA A 170 -5.65 -14.53 -47.41
C ALA A 170 -4.94 -15.71 -46.71
N ARG A 171 -3.68 -15.58 -46.29
CA ARG A 171 -2.87 -16.69 -45.73
C ARG A 171 -2.50 -16.62 -44.25
N GLY A 172 -3.05 -15.69 -43.46
CA GLY A 172 -2.85 -15.71 -42.01
C GLY A 172 -4.00 -15.07 -41.25
N THR A 173 -4.67 -15.88 -40.42
CA THR A 173 -5.62 -15.50 -39.34
C THR A 173 -6.77 -14.57 -39.74
N ALA A 174 -8.00 -15.11 -39.69
CA ALA A 174 -9.30 -14.42 -39.86
C ALA A 174 -9.21 -12.90 -40.07
N ALA A 175 -9.29 -12.45 -41.33
CA ALA A 175 -9.26 -11.04 -41.68
C ALA A 175 -10.32 -10.30 -40.85
N CYS A 176 -9.88 -9.37 -40.01
CA CYS A 176 -10.78 -8.55 -39.23
C CYS A 176 -11.74 -7.83 -40.20
N PRO A 177 -13.06 -7.79 -39.94
CA PRO A 177 -14.02 -7.20 -40.89
C PRO A 177 -13.91 -5.67 -40.98
N TYR A 178 -13.43 -5.03 -39.92
CA TYR A 178 -13.34 -3.58 -39.81
C TYR A 178 -11.96 -3.09 -39.34
N SER A 179 -11.57 -1.93 -39.87
CA SER A 179 -10.39 -1.19 -39.49
C SER A 179 -10.78 0.20 -39.00
N ILE A 180 -10.10 0.64 -37.95
CA ILE A 180 -10.18 2.02 -37.46
C ILE A 180 -9.13 2.82 -38.23
N SER A 181 -9.62 3.72 -39.08
CA SER A 181 -8.82 4.45 -40.04
C SER A 181 -8.66 5.90 -39.61
N LEU A 182 -7.41 6.33 -39.45
CA LEU A 182 -7.09 7.74 -39.34
C LEU A 182 -7.03 8.36 -40.74
N VAL A 183 -7.94 9.28 -41.04
CA VAL A 183 -8.01 9.97 -42.34
C VAL A 183 -7.44 11.38 -42.24
N LYS A 184 -6.52 11.73 -43.15
CA LYS A 184 -5.96 13.08 -43.30
C LYS A 184 -6.09 13.57 -44.73
N LYS A 185 -6.59 14.79 -44.90
CA LYS A 185 -6.76 15.43 -46.21
C LYS A 185 -5.45 16.07 -46.68
N LEU A 186 -5.11 15.84 -47.93
CA LEU A 186 -3.90 16.34 -48.58
C LEU A 186 -4.23 17.27 -49.77
N PRO A 187 -3.36 18.24 -50.08
CA PRO A 187 -2.20 18.69 -49.29
C PRO A 187 -2.64 19.35 -47.97
N THR A 188 -1.81 19.29 -46.93
CA THR A 188 -2.14 19.91 -45.63
C THR A 188 -2.25 21.43 -45.73
N SER A 189 -1.42 22.05 -46.57
CA SER A 189 -1.46 23.48 -46.90
C SER A 189 -2.08 23.68 -48.29
N GLY A 190 -3.18 24.43 -48.38
CA GLY A 190 -3.90 24.71 -49.62
C GLY A 190 -5.42 24.65 -49.44
N LEU A 191 -6.16 25.49 -50.19
CA LEU A 191 -7.63 25.57 -50.16
C LEU A 191 -8.31 24.32 -50.75
N GLU A 192 -7.70 23.71 -51.76
CA GLU A 192 -8.25 22.53 -52.43
C GLU A 192 -7.57 21.26 -51.92
N LYS A 193 -8.37 20.32 -51.40
CA LYS A 193 -7.92 19.00 -50.96
C LYS A 193 -8.22 17.97 -52.06
N TYR A 194 -7.18 17.36 -52.61
CA TYR A 194 -7.28 16.42 -53.74
C TYR A 194 -6.53 15.10 -53.48
N GLY A 195 -6.09 14.89 -52.26
CA GLY A 195 -5.47 13.65 -51.83
C GLY A 195 -5.86 13.27 -50.41
N LEU A 196 -5.56 12.03 -50.05
CA LEU A 196 -5.84 11.46 -48.74
C LEU A 196 -4.63 10.67 -48.25
N ALA A 197 -4.37 10.76 -46.95
CA ALA A 197 -3.50 9.85 -46.24
C ALA A 197 -4.34 9.09 -45.21
N VAL A 198 -4.29 7.76 -45.27
CA VAL A 198 -5.11 6.88 -44.44
C VAL A 198 -4.20 5.88 -43.73
N ALA A 199 -4.28 5.82 -42.40
CA ALA A 199 -3.54 4.85 -41.59
C ALA A 199 -4.53 3.91 -40.90
N ASN A 200 -4.40 2.61 -41.13
CA ASN A 200 -5.39 1.61 -40.73
C ASN A 200 -4.90 0.74 -39.57
N ILE A 201 -5.72 0.67 -38.52
CA ILE A 201 -5.54 -0.23 -37.38
C ILE A 201 -6.69 -1.24 -37.39
N PRO A 202 -6.45 -2.55 -37.48
CA PRO A 202 -7.53 -3.54 -37.40
C PRO A 202 -8.27 -3.41 -36.07
N ALA A 203 -9.61 -3.36 -36.09
CA ALA A 203 -10.40 -3.22 -34.87
C ALA A 203 -10.13 -4.37 -33.88
N CYS A 204 -9.93 -5.58 -34.41
CA CYS A 204 -9.61 -6.79 -33.66
C CYS A 204 -8.27 -6.70 -32.93
N SER A 205 -7.31 -5.91 -33.42
CA SER A 205 -6.01 -5.72 -32.73
C SER A 205 -6.13 -4.94 -31.42
N LEU A 206 -7.22 -4.20 -31.23
CA LEU A 206 -7.54 -3.58 -29.94
C LEU A 206 -8.01 -4.62 -28.91
N GLN A 207 -8.53 -5.77 -29.35
CA GLN A 207 -8.95 -6.84 -28.45
C GLN A 207 -7.76 -7.44 -27.69
N ASP A 208 -6.62 -7.64 -28.36
CA ASP A 208 -5.38 -8.11 -27.72
C ASP A 208 -4.98 -7.22 -26.53
N LEU A 209 -5.18 -5.90 -26.64
CA LEU A 209 -4.84 -4.92 -25.60
C LEU A 209 -5.77 -4.98 -24.40
N VAL A 210 -7.01 -5.40 -24.64
CA VAL A 210 -8.04 -5.59 -23.63
C VAL A 210 -7.85 -6.92 -22.89
N GLU A 211 -7.47 -7.98 -23.60
CA GLU A 211 -7.26 -9.32 -23.04
C GLU A 211 -5.96 -9.44 -22.22
N LEU A 212 -4.91 -8.68 -22.57
CA LEU A 212 -3.65 -8.65 -21.81
C LEU A 212 -3.80 -8.09 -20.38
N GLU A 213 -4.76 -7.19 -20.15
CA GLU A 213 -4.99 -6.57 -18.83
C GLU A 213 -6.07 -7.31 -18.00
N THR A 214 -6.80 -8.25 -18.59
CA THR A 214 -7.89 -8.99 -17.94
C THR A 214 -7.53 -10.47 -17.74
N SER A 215 -6.71 -10.74 -16.71
CA SER A 215 -6.26 -12.10 -16.38
C SER A 215 -7.36 -13.07 -15.91
N ASP A 216 -8.54 -12.55 -15.55
CA ASP A 216 -9.71 -13.33 -15.12
C ASP A 216 -10.82 -13.26 -16.17
N ALA A 217 -10.96 -14.34 -16.95
CA ALA A 217 -11.94 -14.51 -18.02
C ALA A 217 -13.42 -14.49 -17.58
N THR A 218 -13.73 -14.12 -16.34
CA THR A 218 -15.06 -14.30 -15.73
C THR A 218 -15.81 -13.02 -15.33
N LEU A 219 -15.22 -11.82 -15.43
CA LEU A 219 -15.82 -10.66 -14.72
C LEU A 219 -16.13 -9.39 -15.52
N ALA A 220 -15.68 -9.20 -16.77
CA ALA A 220 -16.16 -8.08 -17.58
C ALA A 220 -15.96 -8.29 -19.08
N HIS A 221 -17.04 -8.21 -19.87
CA HIS A 221 -16.94 -8.02 -21.32
C HIS A 221 -16.76 -6.54 -21.60
N MET A 222 -15.75 -6.18 -22.39
CA MET A 222 -15.50 -4.79 -22.75
C MET A 222 -16.01 -4.47 -24.14
N ILE A 223 -16.59 -3.27 -24.26
CA ILE A 223 -17.18 -2.75 -25.48
C ILE A 223 -16.69 -1.32 -25.64
N ILE A 224 -16.24 -0.98 -26.85
CA ILE A 224 -15.84 0.40 -27.19
C ILE A 224 -16.82 0.90 -28.25
N LEU A 225 -17.37 2.09 -28.05
CA LEU A 225 -18.28 2.75 -28.98
C LEU A 225 -17.64 4.04 -29.50
N ASP A 226 -17.92 4.38 -30.76
CA ASP A 226 -17.57 5.69 -31.32
C ASP A 226 -18.50 6.81 -30.79
N GLU A 227 -18.30 8.03 -31.29
CA GLU A 227 -19.11 9.20 -30.92
C GLU A 227 -20.58 9.05 -31.37
N GLU A 228 -20.86 8.25 -32.41
CA GLU A 228 -22.20 7.94 -32.88
C GLU A 228 -22.81 6.67 -32.24
N ASN A 229 -22.20 6.15 -31.18
CA ASN A 229 -22.60 4.93 -30.48
C ASN A 229 -22.60 3.67 -31.35
N ARG A 230 -21.74 3.60 -32.36
CA ARG A 230 -21.47 2.36 -33.10
C ARG A 230 -20.35 1.59 -32.43
N ILE A 231 -20.45 0.27 -32.48
CA ILE A 231 -19.52 -0.64 -31.83
C ILE A 231 -18.20 -0.67 -32.61
N LEU A 232 -17.12 -0.23 -31.98
CA LEU A 232 -15.74 -0.31 -32.48
C LEU A 232 -15.05 -1.61 -32.04
N LEU A 233 -15.37 -2.07 -30.83
CA LEU A 233 -14.80 -3.29 -30.25
C LEU A 233 -15.88 -4.07 -29.50
N HIS A 234 -15.93 -5.37 -29.75
CA HIS A 234 -16.80 -6.31 -29.04
C HIS A 234 -16.17 -7.71 -29.07
N SER A 235 -16.39 -8.52 -28.04
CA SER A 235 -15.88 -9.92 -27.98
C SER A 235 -16.44 -10.82 -29.09
N ASP A 236 -17.61 -10.46 -29.62
CA ASP A 236 -18.21 -11.02 -30.83
C ASP A 236 -17.93 -10.08 -32.02
N PRO A 237 -17.05 -10.46 -32.96
CA PRO A 237 -16.69 -9.63 -34.11
C PRO A 237 -17.86 -9.30 -35.04
N SER A 238 -18.96 -10.07 -35.01
CA SER A 238 -20.13 -9.84 -35.87
C SER A 238 -20.94 -8.58 -35.49
N LEU A 239 -20.76 -8.10 -34.25
CA LEU A 239 -21.43 -6.90 -33.74
C LEU A 239 -20.63 -5.62 -34.01
N ILE A 240 -19.37 -5.72 -34.42
CA ILE A 240 -18.55 -4.55 -34.77
C ILE A 240 -19.20 -3.83 -35.97
N GLY A 241 -19.32 -2.51 -35.88
CA GLY A 241 -19.97 -1.65 -36.86
C GLY A 241 -21.49 -1.51 -36.71
N GLN A 242 -22.13 -2.30 -35.84
CA GLN A 242 -23.56 -2.17 -35.53
C GLN A 242 -23.80 -1.07 -34.47
N PRO A 243 -25.01 -0.51 -34.38
CA PRO A 243 -25.41 0.36 -33.28
C PRO A 243 -25.39 -0.36 -31.92
N ALA A 244 -25.07 0.36 -30.84
CA ALA A 244 -24.98 -0.16 -29.48
C ALA A 244 -26.27 -0.88 -29.01
N GLU A 245 -27.43 -0.48 -29.52
CA GLU A 245 -28.73 -1.08 -29.16
C GLU A 245 -28.82 -2.56 -29.56
N VAL A 246 -28.13 -2.97 -30.62
CA VAL A 246 -28.09 -4.37 -31.08
C VAL A 246 -27.38 -5.27 -30.05
N ALA A 247 -26.41 -4.72 -29.32
CA ALA A 247 -25.75 -5.39 -28.20
C ALA A 247 -26.53 -5.24 -26.86
N GLY A 248 -27.76 -4.70 -26.89
CA GLY A 248 -28.58 -4.47 -25.70
C GLY A 248 -28.12 -3.27 -24.86
N MET A 249 -27.33 -2.35 -25.42
CA MET A 249 -26.85 -1.16 -24.71
C MET A 249 -27.71 0.08 -25.03
N PRO A 250 -28.36 0.67 -24.01
CA PRO A 250 -29.15 1.90 -24.18
C PRO A 250 -28.23 3.12 -24.32
N ALA A 251 -28.09 3.64 -25.54
CA ALA A 251 -27.27 4.82 -25.84
C ALA A 251 -27.76 6.10 -25.14
N ASP A 252 -29.06 6.18 -24.80
CA ASP A 252 -29.69 7.29 -24.08
C ASP A 252 -29.19 7.45 -22.63
N ARG A 253 -28.49 6.46 -22.09
CA ARG A 253 -27.93 6.48 -20.72
C ARG A 253 -26.45 6.86 -20.65
N LEU A 254 -25.81 7.09 -21.79
CA LEU A 254 -24.38 7.45 -21.90
C LEU A 254 -24.21 8.98 -22.00
N THR A 255 -24.77 9.73 -21.05
CA THR A 255 -24.79 11.20 -21.11
C THR A 255 -23.64 11.86 -20.37
N ASP A 256 -23.18 11.25 -19.27
CA ASP A 256 -22.16 11.83 -18.40
C ASP A 256 -20.73 11.43 -18.82
N ALA A 257 -19.71 12.04 -18.24
CA ALA A 257 -18.32 11.70 -18.55
C ALA A 257 -17.94 10.28 -18.08
N ALA A 258 -18.56 9.81 -17.00
CA ALA A 258 -18.42 8.45 -16.50
C ALA A 258 -19.64 8.11 -15.64
N GLY A 259 -20.00 6.84 -15.58
CA GLY A 259 -21.10 6.38 -14.75
C GLY A 259 -21.27 4.88 -14.71
N ASP A 260 -22.26 4.43 -13.96
CA ASP A 260 -22.67 3.04 -13.90
C ASP A 260 -24.19 2.92 -13.85
N PHE A 261 -24.71 1.88 -14.51
CA PHE A 261 -26.14 1.58 -14.52
C PHE A 261 -26.38 0.08 -14.68
N VAL A 262 -27.58 -0.36 -14.33
CA VAL A 262 -27.98 -1.76 -14.42
C VAL A 262 -28.93 -1.97 -15.59
N VAL A 263 -28.65 -2.98 -16.41
CA VAL A 263 -29.47 -3.42 -17.53
C VAL A 263 -29.96 -4.85 -17.30
N ALA A 264 -31.14 -5.18 -17.83
CA ALA A 264 -31.61 -6.55 -17.88
C ALA A 264 -30.97 -7.25 -19.10
N GLY A 265 -30.02 -8.15 -18.86
CA GLY A 265 -29.41 -8.98 -19.91
C GLY A 265 -29.98 -10.40 -19.95
N GLU A 266 -29.57 -11.19 -20.94
CA GLU A 266 -30.05 -12.56 -21.15
C GLU A 266 -29.79 -13.50 -19.96
N GLN A 267 -28.69 -13.28 -19.22
CA GLN A 267 -28.31 -14.06 -18.03
C GLN A 267 -28.66 -13.37 -16.69
N GLY A 268 -29.56 -12.39 -16.71
CA GLY A 268 -30.00 -11.64 -15.53
C GLY A 268 -29.51 -10.21 -15.50
N LYS A 269 -29.54 -9.56 -14.32
CA LYS A 269 -29.14 -8.16 -14.17
C LYS A 269 -27.63 -8.01 -14.40
N GLN A 270 -27.25 -7.15 -15.34
CA GLN A 270 -25.88 -6.82 -15.68
C GLN A 270 -25.58 -5.39 -15.23
N SER A 271 -24.39 -5.19 -14.66
CA SER A 271 -23.86 -3.88 -14.32
C SER A 271 -22.99 -3.39 -15.46
N VAL A 272 -23.35 -2.23 -16.02
CA VAL A 272 -22.60 -1.56 -17.08
C VAL A 272 -21.91 -0.36 -16.45
N THR A 273 -20.59 -0.34 -16.47
CA THR A 273 -19.78 0.82 -16.10
C THR A 273 -19.26 1.44 -17.39
N TYR A 274 -19.31 2.76 -17.52
CA TYR A 274 -18.85 3.45 -18.72
C TYR A 274 -17.97 4.66 -18.40
N TYR A 275 -17.10 4.99 -19.35
CA TYR A 275 -16.21 6.14 -19.32
C TYR A 275 -16.11 6.74 -20.73
N ARG A 276 -16.21 8.07 -20.84
CA ARG A 276 -16.10 8.80 -22.11
C ARG A 276 -14.71 9.43 -22.22
N SER A 277 -14.01 9.15 -23.32
CA SER A 277 -12.72 9.77 -23.63
C SER A 277 -12.88 11.27 -23.92
N GLU A 278 -12.00 12.08 -23.33
CA GLU A 278 -11.91 13.51 -23.61
C GLU A 278 -11.22 13.80 -24.97
N LEU A 279 -10.41 12.86 -25.49
CA LEU A 279 -9.63 13.05 -26.70
C LEU A 279 -10.46 12.83 -27.98
N ASN A 280 -11.19 11.71 -28.04
CA ASN A 280 -11.89 11.26 -29.25
C ASN A 280 -13.41 11.06 -29.06
N GLY A 281 -13.92 11.29 -27.85
CA GLY A 281 -15.35 11.15 -27.55
C GLY A 281 -15.87 9.73 -27.50
N TRP A 282 -15.01 8.71 -27.60
CA TRP A 282 -15.42 7.30 -27.56
C TRP A 282 -15.88 6.90 -26.16
N HIS A 283 -16.86 6.00 -26.12
CA HIS A 283 -17.36 5.42 -24.87
C HIS A 283 -16.74 4.04 -24.66
N TYR A 284 -16.10 3.86 -23.52
CA TYR A 284 -15.57 2.58 -23.07
C TYR A 284 -16.53 2.01 -22.05
N LEU A 285 -17.02 0.79 -22.27
CA LEU A 285 -17.99 0.13 -21.42
C LEU A 285 -17.44 -1.20 -20.93
N SER A 286 -17.69 -1.47 -19.66
CA SER A 286 -17.44 -2.76 -19.00
C SER A 286 -18.78 -3.33 -18.55
N VAL A 287 -19.12 -4.51 -19.08
CA VAL A 287 -20.35 -5.23 -18.77
C VAL A 287 -20.02 -6.43 -17.89
N SER A 288 -20.57 -6.44 -16.69
CA SER A 288 -20.34 -7.48 -15.69
C SER A 288 -21.65 -8.07 -15.18
N SER A 289 -21.70 -9.38 -14.95
CA SER A 289 -22.90 -10.03 -14.40
C SER A 289 -22.93 -9.90 -12.89
N ILE A 290 -23.99 -9.28 -12.35
CA ILE A 290 -24.17 -9.12 -10.89
C ILE A 290 -24.23 -10.49 -10.21
N SER A 291 -24.80 -11.49 -10.87
CA SER A 291 -24.91 -12.86 -10.34
C SER A 291 -23.56 -13.58 -10.24
N ALA A 292 -22.64 -13.34 -11.17
CA ALA A 292 -21.29 -13.88 -11.13
C ALA A 292 -20.45 -13.23 -10.01
N MET A 293 -20.56 -11.91 -9.87
CA MET A 293 -19.88 -11.13 -8.83
C MET A 293 -20.36 -11.46 -7.42
N THR A 294 -21.65 -11.72 -7.25
CA THR A 294 -22.24 -12.04 -5.94
C THR A 294 -22.05 -13.51 -5.55
N LYS A 295 -21.65 -14.40 -6.46
CA LYS A 295 -21.48 -15.85 -6.18
C LYS A 295 -20.39 -16.15 -5.16
N GLU A 296 -19.30 -15.37 -5.16
CA GLU A 296 -18.26 -15.46 -4.12
C GLU A 296 -18.71 -14.82 -2.79
N SER A 297 -19.47 -13.73 -2.87
CA SER A 297 -20.03 -13.03 -1.70
C SER A 297 -21.12 -13.85 -0.97
N VAL A 298 -21.90 -14.67 -1.69
CA VAL A 298 -22.87 -15.60 -1.07
C VAL A 298 -22.19 -16.62 -0.16
N LYS A 299 -20.94 -17.04 -0.45
CA LYS A 299 -20.18 -17.91 0.46
C LYS A 299 -19.86 -17.20 1.77
N ILE A 300 -19.47 -15.92 1.70
CA ILE A 300 -19.22 -15.07 2.89
C ILE A 300 -20.50 -14.88 3.69
N GLY A 301 -21.63 -14.63 3.01
CA GLY A 301 -22.96 -14.58 3.62
C GLY A 301 -23.38 -15.88 4.32
N ALA A 302 -23.04 -17.03 3.73
CA ALA A 302 -23.29 -18.33 4.36
C ALA A 302 -22.43 -18.52 5.63
N TYR A 303 -21.16 -18.10 5.60
CA TYR A 303 -20.29 -18.15 6.78
C TYR A 303 -20.77 -17.22 7.91
N THR A 304 -21.18 -15.99 7.61
CA THR A 304 -21.77 -15.09 8.62
C THR A 304 -23.06 -15.66 9.18
N LEU A 305 -23.90 -16.31 8.36
CA LEU A 305 -25.09 -17.03 8.84
C LEU A 305 -24.72 -18.17 9.79
N TYR A 306 -23.71 -18.99 9.47
CA TYR A 306 -23.24 -20.08 10.34
C TYR A 306 -22.70 -19.55 11.68
N ILE A 307 -21.92 -18.47 11.66
CA ILE A 307 -21.39 -17.82 12.86
C ILE A 307 -22.54 -17.24 13.71
N CYS A 308 -23.52 -16.58 13.09
CA CYS A 308 -24.69 -16.07 13.78
C CYS A 308 -25.52 -17.20 14.40
N LEU A 309 -25.73 -18.31 13.68
CA LEU A 309 -26.45 -19.48 14.19
C LEU A 309 -25.72 -20.12 15.38
N PHE A 310 -24.39 -20.23 15.30
CA PHE A 310 -23.56 -20.73 16.39
C PHE A 310 -23.63 -19.81 17.62
N MET A 311 -23.48 -18.50 17.46
CA MET A 311 -23.61 -17.53 18.55
C MET A 311 -25.02 -17.53 19.17
N LEU A 312 -26.05 -17.76 18.36
CA LEU A 312 -27.43 -17.88 18.81
C LEU A 312 -27.64 -19.16 19.65
N LEU A 313 -27.06 -20.28 19.23
CA LEU A 313 -27.04 -21.53 20.01
C LEU A 313 -26.31 -21.37 21.35
N VAL A 314 -25.15 -20.72 21.34
CA VAL A 314 -24.38 -20.44 22.56
C VAL A 314 -25.13 -19.49 23.49
N SER A 315 -25.76 -18.44 22.96
CA SER A 315 -26.53 -17.50 23.79
C SER A 315 -27.78 -18.15 24.39
N LEU A 316 -28.48 -19.02 23.64
CA LEU A 316 -29.57 -19.85 24.17
C LEU A 316 -29.08 -20.80 25.27
N LEU A 317 -27.93 -21.46 25.07
CA LEU A 317 -27.35 -22.36 26.07
C LEU A 317 -26.97 -21.60 27.35
N LEU A 318 -26.30 -20.44 27.22
CA LEU A 318 -25.93 -19.59 28.34
C LEU A 318 -27.14 -19.01 29.05
N ALA A 319 -28.18 -18.58 28.32
CA ALA A 319 -29.43 -18.11 28.90
C ALA A 319 -30.13 -19.23 29.68
N TRP A 320 -30.10 -20.47 29.17
CA TRP A 320 -30.67 -21.63 29.85
C TRP A 320 -29.88 -22.00 31.13
N ILE A 321 -28.55 -22.07 31.05
CA ILE A 321 -27.67 -22.37 32.20
C ILE A 321 -27.77 -21.25 33.24
N GLY A 322 -27.64 -19.99 32.81
CA GLY A 322 -27.69 -18.81 33.66
C GLY A 322 -29.02 -18.67 34.37
N SER A 323 -30.13 -18.87 33.66
CA SER A 323 -31.47 -18.83 34.27
C SER A 323 -31.64 -19.90 35.36
N ARG A 324 -31.18 -21.13 35.12
CA ARG A 324 -31.21 -22.20 36.14
C ARG A 324 -30.30 -21.92 37.34
N ARG A 325 -29.07 -21.46 37.10
CA ARG A 325 -28.09 -21.15 38.15
C ARG A 325 -28.57 -19.99 39.03
N MET A 326 -29.21 -18.99 38.44
CA MET A 326 -29.71 -17.81 39.16
C MET A 326 -31.03 -18.09 39.90
N TYR A 327 -31.90 -18.96 39.37
CA TYR A 327 -33.16 -19.34 40.02
C TYR A 327 -32.97 -20.32 41.19
N SER A 328 -31.95 -21.19 41.14
CA SER A 328 -31.70 -22.20 42.19
C SER A 328 -31.55 -21.63 43.61
N PRO A 329 -30.72 -20.61 43.89
CA PRO A 329 -30.62 -20.03 45.23
C PRO A 329 -31.90 -19.31 45.68
N ILE A 330 -32.67 -18.72 44.75
CA ILE A 330 -33.96 -18.07 45.06
C ILE A 330 -35.00 -19.12 45.48
N GLN A 331 -35.03 -20.28 44.80
CA GLN A 331 -35.89 -21.40 45.16
C GLN A 331 -35.52 -21.98 46.54
N LEU A 332 -34.23 -22.02 46.86
CA LEU A 332 -33.71 -22.49 48.15
C LEU A 332 -34.07 -21.54 49.30
N LEU A 333 -33.98 -20.23 49.07
CA LEU A 333 -34.44 -19.21 50.03
C LEU A 333 -35.97 -19.26 50.24
N LEU A 334 -36.75 -19.44 49.18
CA LEU A 334 -38.21 -19.62 49.28
C LEU A 334 -38.59 -20.91 50.04
N ALA A 335 -37.83 -21.99 49.86
CA ALA A 335 -38.05 -23.25 50.56
C ALA A 335 -37.74 -23.13 52.07
N GLN A 336 -36.61 -22.49 52.43
CA GLN A 336 -36.22 -22.26 53.83
C GLN A 336 -37.16 -21.29 54.56
N VAL A 337 -37.73 -20.32 53.85
CA VAL A 337 -38.73 -19.38 54.42
C VAL A 337 -40.13 -20.01 54.47
N GLY A 338 -40.44 -20.94 53.56
CA GLY A 338 -41.73 -21.64 53.49
C GLY A 338 -41.97 -22.70 54.57
N GLU A 339 -40.92 -23.21 55.22
CA GLU A 339 -41.03 -24.28 56.24
C GLU A 339 -41.41 -23.78 57.65
N ARG A 340 -41.41 -22.47 57.92
CA ARG A 340 -41.79 -21.93 59.25
C ARG A 340 -43.27 -21.57 59.42
N MET A 341 -44.14 -21.94 58.49
CA MET A 341 -45.59 -21.72 58.59
C MET A 341 -46.34 -22.99 58.21
N THR A 342 -46.50 -23.91 59.16
CA THR A 342 -47.64 -24.83 59.20
C THR A 342 -48.71 -24.21 60.07
N ASP A 343 -49.52 -23.33 59.51
CA ASP A 343 -50.95 -23.27 59.81
C ASP A 343 -51.68 -22.38 58.82
N GLY A 344 -52.83 -22.87 58.31
CA GLY A 344 -53.72 -22.10 57.44
C GLY A 344 -53.75 -22.55 55.98
N ARG A 345 -54.58 -23.55 55.68
CA ARG A 345 -55.04 -23.86 54.33
C ARG A 345 -55.95 -22.74 53.83
N ALA A 346 -55.44 -21.84 52.98
CA ALA A 346 -56.18 -21.22 51.88
C ALA A 346 -55.25 -20.37 51.00
N ASP A 347 -55.39 -20.54 49.69
CA ASP A 347 -54.93 -19.62 48.64
C ASP A 347 -53.45 -19.60 48.22
N ARG A 348 -52.91 -20.78 47.89
CA ARG A 348 -51.55 -20.96 47.34
C ARG A 348 -51.41 -20.77 45.82
N ARG A 349 -52.45 -20.33 45.09
CA ARG A 349 -52.44 -20.37 43.61
C ARG A 349 -52.30 -19.03 42.87
N SER A 350 -52.19 -17.89 43.55
CA SER A 350 -52.03 -16.60 42.85
C SER A 350 -51.29 -15.52 43.65
N ARG A 351 -50.11 -15.82 44.21
CA ARG A 351 -49.27 -14.77 44.82
C ARG A 351 -47.86 -14.80 44.26
N ASN A 352 -47.44 -13.68 43.66
CA ASN A 352 -46.15 -13.49 43.00
C ASN A 352 -45.00 -13.51 44.03
N GLU A 353 -43.94 -14.24 43.70
CA GLU A 353 -42.75 -14.48 44.55
C GLU A 353 -42.08 -13.18 45.04
N PHE A 354 -42.15 -12.10 44.26
CA PHE A 354 -41.59 -10.78 44.59
C PHE A 354 -42.46 -9.93 45.52
N GLN A 355 -43.78 -10.17 45.58
CA GLN A 355 -44.69 -9.39 46.41
C GLN A 355 -44.54 -9.75 47.89
N VAL A 356 -44.17 -11.01 48.17
CA VAL A 356 -43.81 -11.50 49.52
C VAL A 356 -42.44 -10.97 49.99
N ILE A 357 -41.52 -10.71 49.04
CA ILE A 357 -40.18 -10.16 49.32
C ILE A 357 -40.25 -8.64 49.53
N SER A 358 -41.07 -7.93 48.73
CA SER A 358 -41.19 -6.46 48.77
C SER A 358 -41.71 -5.93 50.11
N GLU A 359 -42.61 -6.64 50.78
CA GLU A 359 -43.15 -6.21 52.09
C GLU A 359 -42.18 -6.43 53.26
N ARG A 360 -41.16 -7.29 53.12
CA ARG A 360 -40.18 -7.56 54.20
C ARG A 360 -38.78 -6.99 53.96
N VAL A 361 -38.41 -6.68 52.71
CA VAL A 361 -37.16 -5.97 52.38
C VAL A 361 -37.16 -4.53 52.92
N HIS A 362 -38.33 -3.91 53.08
CA HIS A 362 -38.45 -2.57 53.67
C HIS A 362 -38.00 -2.49 55.14
N GLY A 363 -37.89 -3.63 55.84
CA GLY A 363 -37.34 -3.72 57.20
C GLY A 363 -35.83 -4.04 57.27
N LEU A 364 -35.18 -4.35 56.16
CA LEU A 364 -33.77 -4.77 56.11
C LEU A 364 -32.81 -3.68 55.59
N PHE A 365 -33.32 -2.55 55.11
CA PHE A 365 -32.53 -1.40 54.63
C PHE A 365 -31.92 -0.53 55.76
N GLN A 366 -31.54 -1.15 56.89
CA GLN A 366 -30.72 -0.53 57.94
C GLN A 366 -29.43 -1.32 58.15
N SER A 367 -28.59 -1.44 57.11
CA SER A 367 -27.20 -1.87 57.29
C SER A 367 -26.27 -1.10 56.37
N LYS A 368 -25.47 -0.27 57.04
CA LYS A 368 -24.66 0.88 56.61
C LYS A 368 -23.45 0.56 55.70
N SER A 369 -23.13 -0.71 55.46
CA SER A 369 -21.80 -1.14 54.98
C SER A 369 -21.58 -1.06 53.46
N GLN A 370 -22.63 -1.15 52.64
CA GLN A 370 -22.47 -1.27 51.18
C GLN A 370 -22.36 0.09 50.48
N LEU A 371 -23.07 1.11 51.00
CA LEU A 371 -22.95 2.49 50.56
C LEU A 371 -21.59 3.10 50.97
N GLU A 372 -21.07 2.72 52.15
CA GLU A 372 -19.73 3.14 52.61
C GLU A 372 -18.63 2.65 51.65
N LYS A 373 -18.73 1.41 51.13
CA LYS A 373 -17.76 0.86 50.18
C LYS A 373 -17.76 1.58 48.82
N GLU A 374 -18.93 1.89 48.27
CA GLU A 374 -19.03 2.64 47.01
C GLU A 374 -18.58 4.10 47.17
N VAL A 375 -18.97 4.76 48.26
CA VAL A 375 -18.50 6.12 48.57
C VAL A 375 -16.98 6.15 48.73
N GLN A 376 -16.38 5.15 49.39
CA GLN A 376 -14.93 5.10 49.61
C GLN A 376 -14.15 4.86 48.30
N GLN A 377 -14.66 4.05 47.36
CA GLN A 377 -14.07 3.91 46.02
C GLN A 377 -14.16 5.21 45.21
N HIS A 378 -15.30 5.90 45.23
CA HIS A 378 -15.45 7.18 44.53
C HIS A 378 -14.54 8.28 45.11
N VAL A 379 -14.31 8.28 46.44
CA VAL A 379 -13.36 9.20 47.08
C VAL A 379 -11.91 8.93 46.65
N GLN A 380 -11.50 7.66 46.53
CA GLN A 380 -10.13 7.31 46.07
C GLN A 380 -9.87 7.73 44.63
N GLN A 381 -10.83 7.52 43.73
CA GLN A 381 -10.72 7.96 42.33
C GLN A 381 -10.70 9.50 42.22
N ALA A 382 -11.55 10.18 42.98
CA ALA A 382 -11.57 11.65 43.03
C ALA A 382 -10.25 12.22 43.57
N ARG A 383 -9.64 11.56 44.57
CA ARG A 383 -8.33 11.92 45.12
C ARG A 383 -7.22 11.82 44.08
N ALA A 384 -7.12 10.69 43.38
CA ALA A 384 -6.11 10.48 42.34
C ALA A 384 -6.24 11.50 41.19
N PHE A 385 -7.47 11.73 40.73
CA PHE A 385 -7.76 12.71 39.67
C PHE A 385 -7.40 14.15 40.08
N PHE A 386 -7.67 14.52 41.35
CA PHE A 386 -7.30 15.83 41.86
C PHE A 386 -5.79 16.04 41.90
N LEU A 387 -5.03 15.06 42.42
CA LEU A 387 -3.57 15.11 42.49
C LEU A 387 -2.95 15.18 41.09
N MET A 388 -3.48 14.42 40.11
CA MET A 388 -3.07 14.52 38.71
C MET A 388 -3.21 15.94 38.17
N ARG A 389 -4.38 16.58 38.38
CA ARG A 389 -4.60 17.97 37.96
C ARG A 389 -3.69 18.96 38.67
N ALA A 390 -3.36 18.71 39.94
CA ALA A 390 -2.47 19.58 40.72
C ALA A 390 -1.02 19.53 40.21
N LEU A 391 -0.52 18.32 39.96
CA LEU A 391 0.81 18.08 39.40
C LEU A 391 0.98 18.72 38.01
N GLN A 392 -0.10 18.74 37.20
CA GLN A 392 -0.14 19.42 35.90
C GLN A 392 -0.29 20.95 35.98
N GLY A 393 -0.44 21.55 37.17
CA GLY A 393 -0.65 23.00 37.33
C GLY A 393 -2.07 23.48 37.02
N ASN A 394 -3.04 22.58 36.88
CA ASN A 394 -4.44 22.87 36.55
C ASN A 394 -5.31 23.21 37.79
N VAL A 395 -4.68 23.46 38.94
CA VAL A 395 -5.31 23.82 40.22
C VAL A 395 -4.66 25.08 40.76
N ARG A 396 -5.48 26.06 41.17
CA ARG A 396 -4.97 27.29 41.79
C ARG A 396 -4.44 26.99 43.20
N GLY A 397 -3.23 27.47 43.49
CA GLY A 397 -2.52 27.30 44.76
C GLY A 397 -3.35 27.58 46.01
N SER A 398 -4.15 28.66 46.00
CA SER A 398 -4.99 29.05 47.13
C SER A 398 -6.09 28.04 47.52
N SER A 399 -6.49 27.16 46.60
CA SER A 399 -7.52 26.12 46.84
C SER A 399 -6.94 24.74 47.16
N MET A 400 -5.60 24.61 47.11
CA MET A 400 -4.89 23.35 47.26
C MET A 400 -4.97 22.81 48.70
N PRO A 401 -4.71 23.60 49.76
CA PRO A 401 -4.76 23.10 51.13
C PRO A 401 -6.16 22.64 51.54
N GLU A 402 -7.20 23.41 51.20
CA GLU A 402 -8.59 23.08 51.54
C GLU A 402 -9.03 21.74 50.95
N LYS A 403 -8.69 21.48 49.68
CA LYS A 403 -9.02 20.21 49.02
C LYS A 403 -8.18 19.04 49.54
N LEU A 404 -6.91 19.26 49.86
CA LEU A 404 -6.07 18.22 50.47
C LEU A 404 -6.60 17.80 51.85
N ARG A 405 -7.11 18.74 52.66
CA ARG A 405 -7.81 18.43 53.92
C ARG A 405 -9.08 17.59 53.70
N GLN A 406 -9.88 17.90 52.67
CA GLN A 406 -11.05 17.09 52.31
C GLN A 406 -10.70 15.64 51.94
N PHE A 407 -9.47 15.39 51.48
CA PHE A 407 -8.97 14.05 51.17
C PHE A 407 -8.19 13.39 52.32
N GLY A 408 -8.15 14.01 53.52
CA GLY A 408 -7.55 13.46 54.73
C GLY A 408 -6.03 13.64 54.82
N TYR A 409 -5.46 14.70 54.24
CA TYR A 409 -4.04 15.03 54.31
C TYR A 409 -3.70 16.11 55.36
N ASP A 410 -4.49 16.22 56.44
CA ASP A 410 -4.30 17.25 57.48
C ASP A 410 -2.94 17.15 58.17
N GLU A 411 -2.51 15.93 58.55
CA GLU A 411 -1.22 15.71 59.22
C GLU A 411 -0.03 16.12 58.35
N GLN A 412 -0.09 15.84 57.04
CA GLN A 412 0.95 16.20 56.08
C GLN A 412 1.02 17.72 55.90
N LEU A 413 -0.13 18.38 55.79
CA LEU A 413 -0.20 19.84 55.66
C LEU A 413 0.37 20.58 56.88
N GLU A 414 0.27 20.00 58.08
CA GLU A 414 0.77 20.61 59.31
C GLU A 414 2.25 20.29 59.57
N SER A 415 2.65 19.04 59.30
CA SER A 415 3.99 18.53 59.62
C SER A 415 5.03 18.85 58.56
N TRP A 416 4.67 18.93 57.28
CA TRP A 416 5.65 19.11 56.21
C TRP A 416 6.18 20.54 56.18
N ARG A 417 7.51 20.65 56.14
CA ARG A 417 8.26 21.89 55.98
C ARG A 417 8.98 21.93 54.65
N THR A 418 9.48 20.78 54.20
CA THR A 418 10.16 20.60 52.93
C THR A 418 9.57 19.42 52.17
N MET A 419 9.43 19.56 50.86
CA MET A 419 8.86 18.58 49.94
C MET A 419 9.74 18.40 48.70
N ALA A 420 9.65 17.26 48.04
CA ALA A 420 10.18 17.02 46.70
C ALA A 420 9.22 16.14 45.90
N VAL A 421 9.35 16.21 44.58
CA VAL A 421 8.68 15.31 43.66
C VAL A 421 9.67 14.25 43.17
N MET A 422 9.26 13.00 43.27
CA MET A 422 9.93 11.84 42.72
C MET A 422 9.12 11.35 41.51
N ALA A 423 9.74 11.35 40.34
CA ALA A 423 9.19 10.81 39.10
C ALA A 423 9.91 9.50 38.77
N LEU A 424 9.19 8.40 38.58
CA LEU A 424 9.73 7.07 38.32
C LEU A 424 9.27 6.57 36.96
N GLN A 425 10.19 6.01 36.20
CA GLN A 425 9.92 5.39 34.90
C GLN A 425 10.53 4.00 34.83
N ILE A 426 9.79 3.07 34.22
CA ILE A 426 10.21 1.68 34.07
C ILE A 426 11.09 1.53 32.83
N ASP A 427 12.24 0.90 33.00
CA ASP A 427 13.22 0.66 31.93
C ASP A 427 13.04 -0.75 31.36
N PHE A 428 12.42 -0.85 30.18
CA PHE A 428 12.30 -2.11 29.47
C PHE A 428 13.62 -2.48 28.79
N GLN A 429 14.08 -3.71 29.02
CA GLN A 429 15.21 -4.31 28.33
C GLN A 429 14.73 -5.46 27.43
N GLU A 430 15.43 -5.73 26.33
CA GLU A 430 15.08 -6.78 25.37
C GLU A 430 15.00 -8.19 26.00
N ASP A 431 15.80 -8.43 27.04
CA ASP A 431 15.82 -9.70 27.79
C ASP A 431 14.84 -9.75 28.98
N SER A 432 13.99 -8.75 29.16
CA SER A 432 13.06 -8.73 30.29
C SER A 432 11.89 -9.70 30.08
N ARG A 433 11.38 -10.29 31.16
CA ARG A 433 10.20 -11.18 31.14
C ARG A 433 8.92 -10.46 30.67
N TYR A 434 8.93 -9.13 30.67
CA TYR A 434 7.76 -8.30 30.47
C TYR A 434 7.80 -7.58 29.12
N THR A 435 6.62 -7.40 28.55
CA THR A 435 6.43 -6.69 27.28
C THR A 435 5.80 -5.32 27.51
N LYS A 436 5.83 -4.42 26.50
CA LYS A 436 5.16 -3.10 26.60
C LYS A 436 3.65 -3.21 26.92
N SER A 437 2.99 -4.34 26.64
CA SER A 437 1.59 -4.58 27.03
C SER A 437 1.38 -4.81 28.53
N ASP A 438 2.44 -5.12 29.29
CA ASP A 438 2.37 -5.34 30.74
C ASP A 438 2.56 -4.04 31.54
N LEU A 439 2.73 -2.90 30.87
CA LEU A 439 3.07 -1.62 31.48
C LEU A 439 2.08 -1.21 32.58
N ASP A 440 0.77 -1.28 32.35
CA ASP A 440 -0.22 -0.87 33.36
C ASP A 440 -0.16 -1.72 34.63
N LEU A 441 0.09 -3.03 34.47
CA LEU A 441 0.25 -3.95 35.59
C LEU A 441 1.53 -3.64 36.38
N LEU A 442 2.63 -3.37 35.67
CA LEU A 442 3.90 -3.00 36.29
C LEU A 442 3.82 -1.64 36.99
N LEU A 443 3.16 -0.65 36.39
CA LEU A 443 2.92 0.65 37.02
C LEU A 443 2.13 0.49 38.32
N PHE A 444 1.09 -0.36 38.32
CA PHE A 444 0.34 -0.68 39.54
C PHE A 444 1.20 -1.38 40.60
N ALA A 445 2.05 -2.33 40.20
CA ALA A 445 2.95 -3.02 41.12
C ALA A 445 4.00 -2.08 41.73
N VAL A 446 4.62 -1.21 40.91
CA VAL A 446 5.59 -0.21 41.38
C VAL A 446 4.91 0.81 42.30
N GLN A 447 3.67 1.24 42.00
CA GLN A 447 2.90 2.07 42.93
C GLN A 447 2.77 1.41 44.29
N ASN A 448 2.36 0.13 44.35
CA ASN A 448 2.23 -0.60 45.61
C ASN A 448 3.56 -0.70 46.37
N ILE A 449 4.69 -0.91 45.67
CA ILE A 449 6.02 -0.94 46.30
C ILE A 449 6.36 0.42 46.91
N VAL A 450 6.12 1.51 46.19
CA VAL A 450 6.32 2.87 46.73
C VAL A 450 5.38 3.15 47.91
N GLU A 451 4.14 2.67 47.82
CA GLU A 451 3.15 2.84 48.88
C GLU A 451 3.52 2.15 50.20
N GLU A 452 4.22 1.02 50.11
CA GLU A 452 4.72 0.24 51.25
C GLU A 452 6.01 0.84 51.82
N LEU A 453 6.92 1.33 50.97
CA LEU A 453 8.22 1.87 51.38
C LEU A 453 8.14 3.27 51.98
N VAL A 454 7.22 4.11 51.47
CA VAL A 454 7.02 5.46 51.97
C VAL A 454 5.64 5.52 52.66
N PRO A 455 5.58 5.58 53.99
CA PRO A 455 4.31 5.61 54.72
C PRO A 455 3.47 6.83 54.36
N LEU A 456 2.15 6.75 54.56
CA LEU A 456 1.20 7.82 54.22
C LEU A 456 1.57 9.19 54.83
N GLN A 457 2.22 9.21 56.00
CA GLN A 457 2.68 10.44 56.67
C GLN A 457 3.79 11.17 55.91
N GLY A 458 4.59 10.45 55.10
CA GLY A 458 5.70 10.99 54.33
C GLY A 458 5.40 11.19 52.84
N ARG A 459 4.21 10.82 52.34
CA ARG A 459 3.86 10.99 50.93
C ARG A 459 2.41 11.40 50.66
N LEU A 460 2.18 11.95 49.48
CA LEU A 460 0.86 11.94 48.85
C LEU A 460 0.65 10.63 48.06
N ALA A 461 -0.59 10.34 47.67
CA ALA A 461 -0.87 9.18 46.83
C ALA A 461 -0.11 9.24 45.50
N PRO A 462 0.60 8.16 45.09
CA PRO A 462 1.22 8.06 43.78
C PRO A 462 0.20 8.24 42.66
N VAL A 463 0.60 8.96 41.61
CA VAL A 463 -0.22 9.17 40.42
C VAL A 463 0.56 8.67 39.21
N ALA A 464 -0.01 7.77 38.44
CA ALA A 464 0.54 7.39 37.13
C ALA A 464 0.00 8.36 36.06
N MET A 465 0.89 8.95 35.27
CA MET A 465 0.58 9.80 34.12
C MET A 465 1.61 9.57 33.02
N ASP A 466 1.15 9.37 31.78
CA ASP A 466 2.00 9.17 30.59
C ASP A 466 3.14 8.13 30.77
N GLY A 467 2.83 7.00 31.42
CA GLY A 467 3.81 5.94 31.67
C GLY A 467 4.84 6.23 32.78
N THR A 468 4.68 7.35 33.49
CA THR A 468 5.54 7.78 34.60
C THR A 468 4.74 7.79 35.91
N ILE A 469 5.33 7.32 37.00
CA ILE A 469 4.73 7.40 38.34
C ILE A 469 5.30 8.64 39.02
N VAL A 470 4.44 9.53 39.49
CA VAL A 470 4.85 10.74 40.19
C VAL A 470 4.36 10.68 41.63
N VAL A 471 5.27 10.94 42.57
CA VAL A 471 5.01 10.90 44.01
C VAL A 471 5.56 12.16 44.66
N VAL A 472 4.73 12.80 45.49
CA VAL A 472 5.17 13.92 46.33
C VAL A 472 5.57 13.35 47.68
N VAL A 473 6.81 13.59 48.08
CA VAL A 473 7.35 13.17 49.37
C VAL A 473 7.63 14.43 50.20
N GLY A 474 7.28 14.40 51.48
CA GLY A 474 7.47 15.52 52.37
C GLY A 474 8.02 15.10 53.73
N SER A 475 8.76 16.01 54.35
CA SER A 475 9.39 15.80 55.64
C SER A 475 9.23 17.04 56.53
N ALA A 476 9.32 16.84 57.83
CA ALA A 476 9.24 17.91 58.83
C ALA A 476 10.55 18.70 58.96
N THR A 477 11.62 18.27 58.28
CA THR A 477 12.91 18.98 58.28
C THR A 477 12.84 20.28 57.49
N GLU A 478 13.44 21.34 58.02
CA GLU A 478 13.69 22.61 57.29
C GLU A 478 15.06 22.60 56.59
N ASP A 479 15.90 21.60 56.87
CA ASP A 479 17.21 21.43 56.24
C ASP A 479 17.06 20.69 54.90
N ALA A 480 17.22 21.44 53.81
CA ALA A 480 17.14 20.93 52.44
C ALA A 480 18.22 19.90 52.12
N THR A 481 19.43 20.02 52.69
CA THR A 481 20.52 19.06 52.42
C THR A 481 20.25 17.72 53.05
N ARG A 482 19.83 17.71 54.33
CA ARG A 482 19.39 16.50 55.01
C ARG A 482 18.18 15.86 54.32
N PHE A 483 17.24 16.66 53.84
CA PHE A 483 16.08 16.17 53.10
C PHE A 483 16.49 15.49 51.78
N SER A 484 17.43 16.06 51.03
CA SER A 484 17.94 15.44 49.80
C SER A 484 18.63 14.10 50.08
N GLU A 485 19.39 13.96 51.18
CA GLU A 485 19.97 12.67 51.60
C GLU A 485 18.89 11.63 51.95
N GLU A 486 17.86 12.03 52.71
CA GLU A 486 16.70 11.18 53.03
C GLU A 486 15.98 10.72 51.74
N MET A 487 15.78 11.63 50.78
CA MET A 487 15.17 11.32 49.49
C MET A 487 16.01 10.35 48.66
N TYR A 488 17.33 10.53 48.62
CA TYR A 488 18.22 9.65 47.86
C TYR A 488 18.25 8.22 48.44
N ALA A 489 18.22 8.09 49.77
CA ALA A 489 18.12 6.80 50.43
C ALA A 489 16.80 6.08 50.10
N VAL A 490 15.69 6.82 50.06
CA VAL A 490 14.37 6.29 49.69
C VAL A 490 14.36 5.84 48.23
N THR A 491 14.92 6.61 47.30
CA THR A 491 14.96 6.22 45.87
C THR A 491 15.81 4.99 45.63
N GLU A 492 16.96 4.85 46.30
CA GLU A 492 17.80 3.66 46.23
C GLU A 492 17.06 2.42 46.74
N GLN A 493 16.33 2.56 47.85
CA GLN A 493 15.51 1.47 48.39
C GLN A 493 14.37 1.08 47.45
N VAL A 494 13.67 2.06 46.86
CA VAL A 494 12.61 1.81 45.86
C VAL A 494 13.19 1.07 44.64
N GLN A 495 14.31 1.55 44.10
CA GLN A 495 14.97 0.93 42.95
C GLN A 495 15.39 -0.51 43.25
N SER A 496 15.99 -0.75 44.42
CA SER A 496 16.42 -2.08 44.87
C SER A 496 15.25 -3.06 45.01
N GLN A 497 14.14 -2.64 45.62
CA GLN A 497 12.96 -3.49 45.83
C GLN A 497 12.22 -3.79 44.53
N VAL A 498 12.12 -2.82 43.61
CA VAL A 498 11.55 -3.03 42.29
C VAL A 498 12.40 -4.01 41.48
N ALA A 499 13.72 -3.85 41.48
CA ALA A 499 14.63 -4.80 40.85
C ALA A 499 14.54 -6.20 41.48
N GLY A 500 14.44 -6.29 42.80
CA GLY A 500 14.38 -7.57 43.53
C GLY A 500 13.07 -8.35 43.35
N TYR A 501 11.91 -7.68 43.39
CA TYR A 501 10.61 -8.35 43.29
C TYR A 501 10.08 -8.47 41.87
N LEU A 502 10.28 -7.44 41.04
CA LEU A 502 9.75 -7.40 39.69
C LEU A 502 10.80 -7.77 38.64
N ASN A 503 12.10 -7.81 38.99
CA ASN A 503 13.19 -8.08 38.04
C ASN A 503 13.17 -7.11 36.83
N VAL A 504 12.84 -5.85 37.11
CA VAL A 504 12.84 -4.73 36.16
C VAL A 504 13.64 -3.57 36.75
N GLN A 505 14.38 -2.84 35.92
CA GLN A 505 15.07 -1.62 36.33
C GLN A 505 14.15 -0.41 36.23
N ILE A 506 14.38 0.58 37.10
CA ILE A 506 13.67 1.85 37.05
C ILE A 506 14.67 3.01 37.09
N SER A 507 14.34 4.05 36.35
CA SER A 507 15.01 5.35 36.44
C SER A 507 14.15 6.30 37.28
N ILE A 508 14.78 7.11 38.11
CA ILE A 508 14.11 8.02 39.05
C ILE A 508 14.67 9.44 38.89
N GLY A 509 13.79 10.39 38.60
CA GLY A 509 14.09 11.81 38.58
C GLY A 509 13.58 12.49 39.85
N LEU A 510 14.42 13.30 40.49
CA LEU A 510 14.12 14.05 41.69
C LEU A 510 14.07 15.54 41.39
N SER A 511 13.01 16.22 41.84
CA SER A 511 12.94 17.69 41.80
C SER A 511 13.88 18.34 42.81
N LEU A 512 14.02 19.66 42.74
CA LEU A 512 14.61 20.41 43.85
C LEU A 512 13.64 20.43 45.05
N PRO A 513 14.16 20.52 46.29
CA PRO A 513 13.33 20.70 47.47
C PRO A 513 12.55 22.01 47.41
N PHE A 514 11.27 21.97 47.79
CA PHE A 514 10.39 23.14 47.83
C PHE A 514 9.54 23.14 49.11
N THR A 515 9.07 24.33 49.52
CA THR A 515 8.40 24.53 50.82
C THR A 515 6.91 24.90 50.71
N ALA A 516 6.44 25.29 49.53
CA ALA A 516 5.05 25.67 49.30
C ALA A 516 4.42 24.91 48.12
N PHE A 517 3.18 24.47 48.27
CA PHE A 517 2.44 23.70 47.26
C PHE A 517 2.23 24.45 45.93
N ASP A 518 2.40 25.77 45.89
CA ASP A 518 2.35 26.55 44.65
C ASP A 518 3.47 26.14 43.67
N HIS A 519 4.60 25.67 44.21
CA HIS A 519 5.73 25.16 43.43
C HIS A 519 5.56 23.69 43.00
N LEU A 520 4.48 23.01 43.41
CA LEU A 520 4.28 21.58 43.14
C LEU A 520 4.32 21.24 41.64
N SER A 521 3.67 22.06 40.80
CA SER A 521 3.66 21.85 39.35
C SER A 521 5.03 22.08 38.70
N VAL A 522 5.81 23.01 39.26
CA VAL A 522 7.19 23.28 38.83
C VAL A 522 8.08 22.10 39.21
N ALA A 523 8.01 21.64 40.46
CA ALA A 523 8.74 20.48 40.95
C ALA A 523 8.39 19.20 40.18
N CYS A 524 7.12 19.01 39.80
CA CYS A 524 6.71 17.89 38.95
C CYS A 524 7.40 17.94 37.58
N ARG A 525 7.47 19.12 36.97
CA ARG A 525 8.18 19.31 35.70
C ARG A 525 9.68 19.04 35.88
N GLU A 526 10.30 19.55 36.95
CA GLU A 526 11.72 19.29 37.26
C GLU A 526 12.03 17.79 37.38
N GLY A 527 11.21 17.02 38.10
CA GLY A 527 11.40 15.57 38.24
C GLY A 527 11.27 14.83 36.91
N ILE A 528 10.32 15.24 36.06
CA ILE A 528 10.16 14.65 34.71
C ILE A 528 11.30 15.08 33.78
N GLU A 529 11.78 16.33 33.85
CA GLU A 529 12.94 16.79 33.07
C GLU A 529 14.22 16.05 33.48
N ALA A 530 14.42 15.80 34.79
CA ALA A 530 15.53 14.99 35.27
C ALA A 530 15.51 13.59 34.64
N LEU A 531 14.35 12.94 34.53
CA LEU A 531 14.23 11.64 33.85
C LEU A 531 14.67 11.67 32.38
N LYS A 532 14.57 12.81 31.67
CA LYS A 532 15.01 12.88 30.27
C LYS A 532 16.51 12.70 30.10
N GLN A 533 17.31 12.96 31.13
CA GLN A 533 18.76 12.71 31.11
C GLN A 533 19.11 11.21 30.96
N ARG A 534 18.14 10.31 31.14
CA ARG A 534 18.24 8.88 30.76
C ARG A 534 18.67 8.67 29.31
N MET A 535 18.31 9.61 28.42
CA MET A 535 18.77 9.61 27.03
C MET A 535 20.30 9.65 26.90
N LYS A 536 20.98 10.36 27.80
CA LYS A 536 22.44 10.54 27.80
C LYS A 536 23.14 9.51 28.69
N LEU A 537 22.61 9.27 29.88
CA LEU A 537 23.28 8.51 30.94
C LEU A 537 22.91 7.02 30.96
N GLY A 538 21.92 6.59 30.16
CA GLY A 538 21.44 5.20 30.13
C GLY A 538 20.34 4.92 31.14
N THR A 539 19.95 3.65 31.29
CA THR A 539 18.84 3.19 32.13
C THR A 539 19.28 2.94 33.59
N GLY A 540 18.32 2.85 34.51
CA GLY A 540 18.56 2.50 35.91
C GLY A 540 19.21 3.61 36.74
N ILE A 541 19.00 4.87 36.38
CA ILE A 541 19.69 6.01 37.00
C ILE A 541 18.79 6.76 37.98
N ILE A 542 19.40 7.33 39.03
CA ILE A 542 18.76 8.24 39.97
C ILE A 542 19.39 9.62 39.75
N ILE A 543 18.59 10.59 39.32
CA ILE A 543 19.08 11.93 38.95
C ILE A 543 18.31 12.98 39.71
N GLN A 544 19.04 13.88 40.38
CA GLN A 544 18.46 15.10 40.90
C GLN A 544 18.49 16.19 39.84
N TYR A 545 17.40 16.96 39.75
CA TYR A 545 17.36 18.14 38.92
C TYR A 545 18.42 19.13 39.40
N GLU A 546 19.43 19.37 38.56
CA GLU A 546 20.40 20.43 38.79
C GLU A 546 19.86 21.73 38.18
N HIS A 547 20.00 22.84 38.91
CA HIS A 547 19.85 24.17 38.32
C HIS A 547 21.00 24.35 37.32
N PHE A 548 20.82 23.84 36.10
CA PHE A 548 21.48 24.44 34.96
C PHE A 548 20.89 25.84 34.91
N GLU A 549 21.66 26.83 35.41
CA GLU A 549 21.42 28.22 35.01
C GLU A 549 21.21 28.16 33.52
N GLN A 550 19.97 28.42 33.10
CA GLN A 550 19.69 28.58 31.70
C GLN A 550 20.73 29.58 31.21
N GLN A 551 21.54 29.20 30.23
CA GLN A 551 22.15 30.19 29.37
C GLN A 551 21.03 30.87 28.57
N GLU A 552 20.11 31.54 29.27
CA GLU A 552 19.18 32.54 28.78
C GLU A 552 20.05 33.69 28.27
N GLY A 553 20.55 33.56 27.03
CA GLY A 553 21.30 34.65 26.41
C GLY A 553 22.25 34.28 25.29
N LYS A 554 22.57 33.01 25.05
CA LYS A 554 23.22 32.62 23.80
C LYS A 554 22.20 31.94 22.91
N PRO A 555 21.70 32.61 21.85
CA PRO A 555 20.94 31.90 20.85
C PRO A 555 21.93 30.94 20.17
N PHE A 556 21.87 29.66 20.55
CA PHE A 556 22.74 28.63 20.00
C PHE A 556 22.22 28.27 18.60
N TRP A 557 22.55 29.13 17.62
CA TRP A 557 22.31 28.90 16.18
C TRP A 557 23.28 27.86 15.58
N GLY A 558 23.78 26.93 16.39
CA GLY A 558 24.93 26.10 16.07
C GLY A 558 24.72 24.63 16.36
N ILE A 559 23.51 24.08 16.18
CA ILE A 559 23.32 22.62 16.14
C ILE A 559 24.24 22.11 15.03
N GLY A 560 25.33 21.42 15.40
CA GLY A 560 26.32 20.90 14.46
C GLY A 560 25.72 19.77 13.63
N TYR A 561 24.92 20.09 12.62
CA TYR A 561 24.31 19.08 11.75
C TYR A 561 25.40 18.42 10.88
N PRO A 562 25.65 17.10 11.01
CA PRO A 562 26.69 16.41 10.26
C PRO A 562 26.32 16.21 8.78
N SER A 563 26.20 17.30 8.03
CA SER A 563 25.77 17.31 6.62
C SER A 563 26.65 16.47 5.71
N TYR A 564 27.94 16.36 6.03
CA TYR A 564 28.87 15.49 5.31
C TYR A 564 28.49 14.00 5.47
N ILE A 565 28.25 13.56 6.71
CA ILE A 565 27.87 12.16 7.01
C ILE A 565 26.47 11.86 6.45
N GLU A 566 25.54 12.83 6.51
CA GLU A 566 24.23 12.71 5.83
C GLU A 566 24.41 12.44 4.34
N ASN A 567 25.20 13.25 3.63
CA ASN A 567 25.38 13.08 2.18
C ASN A 567 26.02 11.72 1.84
N GLU A 568 27.06 11.31 2.57
CA GLU A 568 27.66 9.98 2.37
C GLU A 568 26.67 8.85 2.65
N LEU A 569 25.81 8.99 3.68
CA LEU A 569 24.76 8.02 3.98
C LEU A 569 23.75 7.92 2.84
N LEU A 570 23.28 9.06 2.31
CA LEU A 570 22.34 9.09 1.19
C LEU A 570 22.95 8.44 -0.06
N ASP A 571 24.23 8.68 -0.32
CA ASP A 571 24.95 8.08 -1.45
C ASP A 571 25.11 6.56 -1.26
N ALA A 572 25.50 6.10 -0.07
CA ALA A 572 25.57 4.67 0.26
C ALA A 572 24.21 3.98 0.07
N ILE A 573 23.10 4.64 0.43
CA ILE A 573 21.74 4.13 0.22
C ILE A 573 21.41 4.02 -1.28
N LYS A 574 21.67 5.07 -2.07
CA LYS A 574 21.44 5.08 -3.53
C LYS A 574 22.30 4.02 -4.25
N LEU A 575 23.52 3.80 -3.78
CA LEU A 575 24.44 2.76 -4.25
C LEU A 575 24.12 1.38 -3.67
N ALA A 576 23.09 1.26 -2.84
CA ALA A 576 22.66 0.03 -2.18
C ALA A 576 23.79 -0.71 -1.43
N GLU A 577 24.68 0.06 -0.78
CA GLU A 577 25.76 -0.45 0.07
C GLU A 577 25.28 -0.61 1.51
N LYS A 578 24.74 -1.79 1.82
CA LYS A 578 24.08 -2.07 3.10
C LYS A 578 24.99 -1.82 4.32
N ASP A 579 26.20 -2.36 4.31
CA ASP A 579 27.08 -2.31 5.47
C ASP A 579 27.62 -0.90 5.71
N THR A 580 28.02 -0.21 4.62
CA THR A 580 28.43 1.21 4.64
C THR A 580 27.31 2.10 5.17
N ALA A 581 26.08 1.92 4.68
CA ALA A 581 24.93 2.73 5.12
C ALA A 581 24.61 2.53 6.62
N ARG A 582 24.75 1.30 7.14
CA ARG A 582 24.54 1.04 8.58
C ARG A 582 25.57 1.76 9.44
N GLU A 583 26.83 1.72 9.03
CA GLU A 583 27.93 2.35 9.75
C GLU A 583 27.81 3.89 9.72
N LEU A 584 27.50 4.47 8.56
CA LEU A 584 27.29 5.91 8.41
C LEU A 584 26.09 6.42 9.20
N LEU A 585 24.98 5.66 9.26
CA LEU A 585 23.83 5.99 10.11
C LEU A 585 24.25 6.05 11.59
N LYS A 586 25.00 5.06 12.04
CA LYS A 586 25.50 5.01 13.42
C LYS A 586 26.41 6.20 13.73
N GLN A 587 27.35 6.52 12.85
CA GLN A 587 28.23 7.69 13.00
C GLN A 587 27.46 9.01 13.01
N PHE A 588 26.45 9.14 12.15
CA PHE A 588 25.57 10.31 12.13
C PHE A 588 24.86 10.49 13.47
N LEU A 589 24.23 9.43 13.98
CA LEU A 589 23.51 9.49 15.25
C LEU A 589 24.47 9.79 16.39
N GLN A 590 25.63 9.14 16.45
CA GLN A 590 26.66 9.44 17.46
C GLN A 590 27.07 10.91 17.45
N ALA A 591 27.27 11.51 16.28
CA ALA A 591 27.60 12.93 16.17
C ALA A 591 26.46 13.84 16.67
N VAL A 592 25.21 13.49 16.38
CA VAL A 592 24.02 14.22 16.88
C VAL A 592 23.87 14.13 18.39
N PHE A 593 24.20 12.99 19.00
CA PHE A 593 24.09 12.77 20.45
C PHE A 593 25.36 13.14 21.25
N ALA A 594 26.46 13.49 20.57
CA ALA A 594 27.72 13.85 21.22
C ALA A 594 27.75 15.29 21.76
N GLU A 595 26.95 16.20 21.18
CA GLU A 595 26.82 17.59 21.65
C GLU A 595 25.91 17.65 22.90
N GLU A 596 26.19 18.56 23.85
CA GLU A 596 25.40 18.76 25.09
C GLU A 596 24.05 19.43 24.81
N HIS A 597 23.20 18.73 24.07
CA HIS A 597 21.90 19.23 23.64
C HIS A 597 20.83 18.98 24.68
N SER A 598 19.92 19.94 24.82
CA SER A 598 18.67 19.70 25.54
C SER A 598 17.81 18.65 24.81
N PRO A 599 16.89 17.95 25.49
CA PRO A 599 16.10 16.89 24.85
C PRO A 599 15.22 17.32 23.66
N GLN A 600 14.98 18.63 23.51
CA GLN A 600 14.23 19.19 22.39
C GLN A 600 15.13 19.48 21.18
N GLU A 601 16.44 19.65 21.39
CA GLU A 601 17.39 20.06 20.35
C GLU A 601 17.79 18.92 19.42
N TYR A 602 17.88 17.67 19.89
CA TYR A 602 18.18 16.52 19.03
C TYR A 602 17.00 16.12 18.13
N GLN A 603 15.76 16.51 18.45
CA GLN A 603 14.60 16.17 17.64
C GLN A 603 14.65 16.83 16.26
N ILE A 604 15.22 18.04 16.18
CA ILE A 604 15.37 18.81 14.93
C ILE A 604 16.31 18.11 13.93
N PRO A 605 17.56 17.75 14.26
CA PRO A 605 18.46 17.06 13.34
C PRO A 605 17.91 15.68 12.94
N LEU A 606 17.25 14.94 13.85
CA LEU A 606 16.63 13.66 13.50
C LEU A 606 15.46 13.82 12.53
N ALA A 607 14.57 14.80 12.77
CA ALA A 607 13.48 15.11 11.85
C ALA A 607 13.99 15.58 10.47
N ARG A 608 15.09 16.34 10.45
CA ARG A 608 15.76 16.73 9.21
C ARG A 608 16.31 15.52 8.45
N LEU A 609 17.04 14.62 9.11
CA LEU A 609 17.55 13.40 8.49
C LEU A 609 16.40 12.56 7.90
N LEU A 610 15.32 12.38 8.67
CA LEU A 610 14.13 11.69 8.19
C LEU A 610 13.57 12.34 6.93
N ASN A 611 13.42 13.67 6.92
CA ASN A 611 12.94 14.39 5.73
C ASN A 611 13.88 14.20 4.52
N SER A 612 15.20 14.31 4.71
CA SER A 612 16.18 14.08 3.64
C SER A 612 16.06 12.68 3.02
N LEU A 613 15.87 11.65 3.86
CA LEU A 613 15.65 10.28 3.41
C LEU A 613 14.35 10.14 2.60
N LEU A 614 13.26 10.78 3.07
CA LEU A 614 11.97 10.78 2.38
C LEU A 614 12.03 11.50 1.02
N VAL A 615 12.75 12.62 0.94
CA VAL A 615 12.97 13.36 -0.32
C VAL A 615 13.75 12.49 -1.31
N VAL A 616 14.86 11.87 -0.89
CA VAL A 616 15.66 10.99 -1.77
C VAL A 616 14.84 9.81 -2.29
N MET A 617 13.99 9.24 -1.45
CA MET A 617 13.06 8.18 -1.82
C MET A 617 12.08 8.66 -2.92
N GLN A 618 11.48 9.83 -2.72
CA GLN A 618 10.52 10.41 -3.66
C GLN A 618 11.16 10.81 -4.99
N GLU A 619 12.32 11.47 -4.97
CA GLU A 619 13.09 11.83 -6.18
C GLU A 619 13.51 10.60 -6.97
N SER A 620 13.72 9.48 -6.27
CA SER A 620 14.02 8.20 -6.90
C SER A 620 12.77 7.46 -7.38
N GLY A 621 11.57 8.06 -7.31
CA GLY A 621 10.31 7.45 -7.75
C GLY A 621 9.87 6.26 -6.90
N VAL A 622 10.27 6.18 -5.63
CA VAL A 622 9.82 5.17 -4.67
C VAL A 622 8.69 5.77 -3.83
N GLY A 623 7.53 5.14 -3.85
CA GLY A 623 6.38 5.59 -3.06
C GLY A 623 6.53 5.18 -1.59
N LEU A 624 6.15 6.08 -0.67
CA LEU A 624 6.24 5.87 0.79
C LEU A 624 5.50 4.60 1.27
N GLY A 625 4.42 4.21 0.57
CA GLY A 625 3.67 2.98 0.85
C GLY A 625 4.40 1.66 0.55
N GLN A 626 5.51 1.70 -0.20
CA GLN A 626 6.35 0.50 -0.44
C GLN A 626 7.26 0.17 0.75
N ILE A 627 7.52 1.16 1.62
CA ILE A 627 8.44 1.04 2.76
C ILE A 627 7.66 1.00 4.08
N HIS A 628 6.62 1.84 4.23
CA HIS A 628 5.84 1.93 5.44
C HIS A 628 4.34 1.75 5.14
N PRO A 629 3.76 0.55 5.36
CA PRO A 629 2.34 0.30 5.13
C PRO A 629 1.46 1.02 6.18
N MET A 630 1.03 2.24 5.87
CA MET A 630 -0.16 2.98 6.35
C MET A 630 -0.68 2.63 7.77
N LYS A 631 0.11 2.85 8.83
CA LYS A 631 -0.42 2.79 10.20
C LYS A 631 -0.13 4.03 11.07
N SER A 632 0.93 4.80 10.78
CA SER A 632 1.23 6.03 11.52
C SER A 632 2.15 6.96 10.72
N SER A 633 2.21 8.24 11.12
CA SER A 633 3.22 9.17 10.60
C SER A 633 4.60 8.78 11.16
N LEU A 634 5.59 8.57 10.29
CA LEU A 634 6.98 8.24 10.70
C LEU A 634 7.56 9.29 11.66
N LEU A 635 7.17 10.56 11.50
CA LEU A 635 7.58 11.63 12.41
C LEU A 635 6.98 11.45 13.81
N GLU A 636 5.72 11.03 13.92
CA GLU A 636 5.08 10.77 15.22
C GLU A 636 5.69 9.56 15.93
N GLU A 637 6.11 8.54 15.18
CA GLU A 637 6.82 7.39 15.73
C GLU A 637 8.18 7.81 16.30
N LEU A 638 8.97 8.55 15.51
CA LEU A 638 10.28 9.06 15.92
C LEU A 638 10.20 9.87 17.22
N LEU A 639 9.18 10.74 17.35
CA LEU A 639 8.99 11.59 18.53
C LEU A 639 8.63 10.81 19.81
N LYS A 640 8.18 9.55 19.71
CA LYS A 640 7.82 8.70 20.85
C LYS A 640 8.97 7.82 21.33
N LEU A 641 10.09 7.77 20.61
CA LEU A 641 11.20 6.88 20.94
C LEU A 641 12.02 7.44 22.11
N PRO A 642 12.21 6.66 23.19
CA PRO A 642 12.69 7.20 24.45
C PRO A 642 14.17 6.86 24.75
N THR A 643 14.92 6.27 23.79
CA THR A 643 16.35 5.94 23.93
C THR A 643 17.10 6.07 22.59
N HIS A 644 18.42 6.31 22.64
CA HIS A 644 19.30 6.35 21.46
C HIS A 644 19.27 5.04 20.65
N ALA A 645 19.32 3.90 21.35
CA ALA A 645 19.31 2.57 20.73
C ALA A 645 18.00 2.30 19.97
N GLU A 646 16.86 2.67 20.55
CA GLU A 646 15.55 2.53 19.87
C GLU A 646 15.48 3.41 18.60
N ILE A 647 16.07 4.61 18.63
CA ILE A 647 16.13 5.52 17.47
C ILE A 647 17.01 4.93 16.36
N GLU A 648 18.20 4.43 16.70
CA GLU A 648 19.10 3.79 15.72
C GLU A 648 18.43 2.60 15.03
N GLU A 649 17.84 1.70 15.81
CA GLU A 649 17.18 0.51 15.26
C GLU A 649 15.93 0.87 14.43
N TRP A 650 15.16 1.88 14.86
CA TRP A 650 14.01 2.37 14.10
C TRP A 650 14.41 2.99 12.76
N PHE A 651 15.45 3.85 12.73
CA PHE A 651 15.94 4.40 11.47
C PHE A 651 16.45 3.30 10.54
N TRP A 652 17.17 2.32 11.10
CA TRP A 652 17.71 1.21 10.32
C TRP A 652 16.60 0.33 9.74
N THR A 653 15.73 -0.23 10.58
CA THR A 653 14.71 -1.20 10.17
C THR A 653 13.52 -0.57 9.48
N GLY A 654 13.09 0.60 9.94
CA GLY A 654 11.89 1.28 9.46
C GLY A 654 12.10 2.08 8.17
N VAL A 655 13.34 2.58 7.93
CA VAL A 655 13.59 3.53 6.83
C VAL A 655 14.78 3.10 5.96
N VAL A 656 15.99 3.07 6.51
CA VAL A 656 17.23 2.92 5.71
C VAL A 656 17.34 1.55 5.06
N HIS A 657 17.10 0.45 5.79
CA HIS A 657 17.22 -0.90 5.26
C HIS A 657 16.19 -1.19 4.15
N PRO A 658 14.89 -0.86 4.30
CA PRO A 658 13.92 -0.93 3.22
C PRO A 658 14.34 -0.13 1.98
N MET A 659 14.85 1.09 2.14
CA MET A 659 15.34 1.90 1.01
C MET A 659 16.46 1.18 0.27
N VAL A 660 17.50 0.72 0.98
CA VAL A 660 18.62 -0.04 0.40
C VAL A 660 18.13 -1.26 -0.38
N LYS A 661 17.13 -1.98 0.16
CA LYS A 661 16.52 -3.13 -0.52
C LYS A 661 15.86 -2.73 -1.84
N VAL A 662 15.03 -1.69 -1.83
CA VAL A 662 14.34 -1.21 -3.05
C VAL A 662 15.34 -0.75 -4.12
N PHE A 663 16.38 0.00 -3.75
CA PHE A 663 17.43 0.42 -4.68
C PHE A 663 18.20 -0.76 -5.26
N ARG A 664 18.52 -1.77 -4.42
CA ARG A 664 19.17 -3.00 -4.89
C ARG A 664 18.30 -3.74 -5.90
N ASP A 665 17.04 -3.98 -5.57
CA ASP A 665 16.14 -4.79 -6.39
C ASP A 665 15.89 -4.11 -7.77
N ARG A 666 15.81 -2.78 -7.81
CA ARG A 666 15.75 -2.01 -9.08
C ARG A 666 17.03 -2.13 -9.90
N ARG A 667 18.19 -2.04 -9.26
CA ARG A 667 19.49 -2.18 -9.94
C ARG A 667 19.66 -3.57 -10.53
N GLU A 668 19.24 -4.61 -9.81
CA GLU A 668 19.24 -5.99 -10.30
C GLU A 668 18.28 -6.18 -11.48
N ALA A 669 17.06 -5.64 -11.41
CA ALA A 669 16.13 -5.66 -12.54
C ALA A 669 16.70 -4.95 -13.79
N GLN A 670 17.42 -3.83 -13.59
CA GLN A 670 18.09 -3.13 -14.68
C GLN A 670 19.25 -3.96 -15.27
N TYR A 671 20.06 -4.61 -14.44
CA TYR A 671 21.14 -5.50 -14.90
C TYR A 671 20.61 -6.69 -15.70
N HIS A 672 19.51 -7.28 -15.23
CA HIS A 672 18.84 -8.38 -15.93
C HIS A 672 18.35 -7.95 -17.31
N ASN A 673 17.63 -6.83 -17.39
CA ASN A 673 17.10 -6.28 -18.64
C ASN A 673 18.23 -5.95 -19.66
N ILE A 674 19.34 -5.38 -19.19
CA ILE A 674 20.50 -5.08 -20.03
C ILE A 674 21.14 -6.38 -20.56
N SER A 675 21.29 -7.39 -19.71
CA SER A 675 21.90 -8.67 -20.11
C SER A 675 21.03 -9.43 -21.10
N GLU A 676 19.71 -9.45 -20.91
CA GLU A 676 18.74 -10.03 -21.86
C GLU A 676 18.84 -9.35 -23.24
N LYS A 677 18.92 -8.02 -23.28
CA LYS A 677 19.11 -7.27 -24.53
C LYS A 677 20.42 -7.61 -25.24
N ILE A 678 21.51 -7.82 -24.49
CA ILE A 678 22.78 -8.26 -25.08
C ILE A 678 22.66 -9.70 -25.61
N ILE A 679 22.00 -10.60 -24.88
CA ILE A 679 21.74 -11.97 -25.33
C ILE A 679 20.92 -11.97 -26.62
N ASP A 680 19.86 -11.16 -26.67
CA ASP A 680 19.00 -11.01 -27.85
C ASP A 680 19.80 -10.51 -29.08
N LEU A 681 20.66 -9.51 -28.88
CA LEU A 681 21.58 -9.03 -29.92
C LEU A 681 22.50 -10.15 -30.42
N VAL A 682 23.06 -10.96 -29.50
CA VAL A 682 23.87 -12.13 -29.87
C VAL A 682 23.05 -13.13 -30.68
N GLN A 683 21.83 -13.46 -30.25
CA GLN A 683 21.00 -14.47 -30.92
C GLN A 683 20.62 -14.06 -32.35
N HIS A 684 20.38 -12.78 -32.58
CA HIS A 684 19.98 -12.24 -33.88
C HIS A 684 21.16 -11.85 -34.79
N HIS A 685 22.34 -11.56 -34.24
CA HIS A 685 23.48 -11.03 -34.99
C HIS A 685 24.80 -11.80 -34.78
N TYR A 686 24.75 -13.04 -34.29
CA TYR A 686 25.97 -13.85 -34.08
C TYR A 686 26.77 -14.09 -35.37
N ASP A 687 26.16 -14.00 -36.55
CA ASP A 687 26.79 -14.21 -37.86
C ASP A 687 27.39 -12.93 -38.47
N SER A 688 27.40 -11.81 -37.74
CA SER A 688 28.10 -10.56 -38.10
C SER A 688 29.39 -10.36 -37.27
N ASP A 689 30.12 -9.27 -37.51
CA ASP A 689 31.28 -8.86 -36.69
C ASP A 689 30.86 -8.21 -35.36
N LEU A 690 29.83 -8.75 -34.72
CA LEU A 690 29.26 -8.22 -33.49
C LEU A 690 30.32 -8.13 -32.38
N THR A 691 30.54 -6.92 -31.87
CA THR A 691 31.40 -6.66 -30.71
C THR A 691 30.62 -6.06 -29.54
N LEU A 692 31.22 -6.08 -28.35
CA LEU A 692 30.61 -5.48 -27.17
C LEU A 692 30.46 -3.95 -27.32
N GLU A 693 31.39 -3.30 -28.02
CA GLU A 693 31.33 -1.87 -28.35
C GLU A 693 30.14 -1.54 -29.25
N GLU A 694 29.80 -2.44 -30.18
CA GLU A 694 28.62 -2.28 -31.03
C GLU A 694 27.33 -2.46 -30.22
N CYS A 695 27.26 -3.46 -29.34
CA CYS A 695 26.15 -3.61 -28.40
C CYS A 695 26.01 -2.38 -27.50
N ALA A 696 27.12 -1.83 -27.01
CA ALA A 696 27.17 -0.61 -26.20
C ALA A 696 26.62 0.60 -26.95
N ALA A 697 27.00 0.79 -28.21
CA ALA A 697 26.49 1.86 -29.05
C ALA A 697 24.97 1.71 -29.31
N ARG A 698 24.49 0.50 -29.63
CA ARG A 698 23.06 0.22 -29.90
C ARG A 698 22.18 0.37 -28.67
N LEU A 699 22.69 0.01 -27.49
CA LEU A 699 21.96 0.10 -26.23
C LEU A 699 22.18 1.43 -25.50
N HIS A 700 22.96 2.35 -26.08
CA HIS A 700 23.32 3.65 -25.50
C HIS A 700 24.01 3.55 -24.13
N TYR A 701 24.87 2.54 -23.94
CA TYR A 701 25.68 2.34 -22.74
C TYR A 701 27.19 2.42 -23.04
N ASN A 702 28.00 2.51 -21.99
CA ASN A 702 29.45 2.35 -22.09
C ASN A 702 29.83 0.86 -22.16
N ALA A 703 30.75 0.48 -23.05
CA ALA A 703 31.22 -0.90 -23.21
C ALA A 703 31.80 -1.52 -21.93
N ASN A 704 32.51 -0.74 -21.10
CA ASN A 704 33.04 -1.22 -19.81
C ASN A 704 31.92 -1.57 -18.83
N TYR A 705 30.84 -0.78 -18.84
CA TYR A 705 29.66 -1.02 -18.02
C TYR A 705 28.90 -2.25 -18.51
N LEU A 706 28.69 -2.40 -19.82
CA LEU A 706 28.08 -3.62 -20.36
C LEU A 706 28.91 -4.87 -20.07
N SER A 707 30.24 -4.77 -20.14
CA SER A 707 31.14 -5.89 -19.84
C SER A 707 30.96 -6.40 -18.41
N SER A 708 30.92 -5.47 -17.44
CA SER A 708 30.77 -5.82 -16.02
C SER A 708 29.38 -6.38 -15.72
N VAL A 709 28.33 -5.75 -16.25
CA VAL A 709 26.93 -6.20 -16.10
C VAL A 709 26.73 -7.59 -16.70
N PHE A 710 27.14 -7.78 -17.97
CA PHE A 710 26.96 -9.03 -18.68
C PHE A 710 27.72 -10.19 -18.02
N ARG A 711 28.95 -9.94 -17.56
CA ARG A 711 29.74 -10.97 -16.86
C ARG A 711 29.16 -11.31 -15.49
N LYS A 712 28.61 -10.33 -14.77
CA LYS A 712 27.99 -10.55 -13.45
C LYS A 712 26.73 -11.42 -13.57
N GLU A 713 25.90 -11.17 -14.57
CA GLU A 713 24.66 -11.93 -14.80
C GLU A 713 24.90 -13.30 -15.45
N THR A 714 25.75 -13.37 -16.48
CA THR A 714 25.93 -14.61 -17.26
C THR A 714 27.07 -15.50 -16.78
N GLY A 715 27.95 -15.00 -15.92
CA GLY A 715 29.19 -15.67 -15.50
C GLY A 715 30.29 -15.73 -16.56
N HIS A 716 30.01 -15.27 -17.79
CA HIS A 716 30.91 -15.32 -18.93
C HIS A 716 31.22 -13.92 -19.48
N SER A 717 32.40 -13.74 -20.08
CA SER A 717 32.64 -12.53 -20.88
C SER A 717 31.79 -12.57 -22.15
N PHE A 718 31.48 -11.40 -22.72
CA PHE A 718 30.72 -11.29 -23.97
C PHE A 718 31.32 -12.15 -25.10
N SER A 719 32.64 -12.10 -25.28
CA SER A 719 33.34 -12.85 -26.32
C SER A 719 33.26 -14.36 -26.12
N GLU A 720 33.32 -14.84 -24.88
CA GLU A 720 33.15 -16.26 -24.55
C GLU A 720 31.72 -16.72 -24.86
N TYR A 721 30.73 -15.93 -24.44
CA TYR A 721 29.32 -16.23 -24.68
C TYR A 721 28.98 -16.26 -26.17
N LEU A 722 29.41 -15.26 -26.94
CA LEU A 722 29.23 -15.19 -28.40
C LEU A 722 29.90 -16.39 -29.08
N THR A 723 31.10 -16.76 -28.65
CA THR A 723 31.82 -17.93 -29.19
C THR A 723 31.06 -19.22 -28.90
N MET A 724 30.58 -19.40 -27.67
CA MET A 724 29.78 -20.57 -27.28
C MET A 724 28.49 -20.66 -28.10
N TYR A 725 27.78 -19.55 -28.28
CA TYR A 725 26.57 -19.51 -29.10
C TYR A 725 26.85 -19.88 -30.57
N ARG A 726 27.91 -19.31 -31.17
CA ARG A 726 28.38 -19.67 -32.51
C ARG A 726 28.68 -21.16 -32.64
N PHE A 727 29.29 -21.79 -31.64
CA PHE A 727 29.54 -23.24 -31.65
C PHE A 727 28.27 -24.07 -31.54
N ASN A 728 27.28 -23.64 -30.77
CA ASN A 728 25.98 -24.31 -30.71
C ASN A 728 25.26 -24.25 -32.06
N MET A 729 25.30 -23.11 -32.75
CA MET A 729 24.78 -22.98 -34.11
C MET A 729 25.55 -23.87 -35.10
N ALA A 730 26.87 -23.95 -34.98
CA ALA A 730 27.70 -24.85 -35.77
C ALA A 730 27.28 -26.32 -35.60
N LYS A 731 27.10 -26.78 -34.36
CA LYS A 731 26.65 -28.15 -34.04
C LYS A 731 25.28 -28.45 -34.65
N ARG A 732 24.36 -27.47 -34.60
CA ARG A 732 23.04 -27.57 -35.20
C ARG A 732 23.13 -27.73 -36.72
N TRP A 733 23.87 -26.86 -37.41
CA TRP A 733 24.05 -26.98 -38.87
C TRP A 733 24.81 -28.24 -39.30
N LEU A 734 25.76 -28.72 -38.50
CA LEU A 734 26.47 -29.98 -38.78
C LEU A 734 25.54 -31.19 -38.70
N SER A 735 24.49 -31.13 -37.87
CA SER A 735 23.52 -32.21 -37.65
C SER A 735 22.36 -32.13 -38.63
N ASP A 736 21.81 -30.92 -38.83
CA ASP A 736 20.54 -30.69 -39.52
C ASP A 736 20.70 -30.35 -41.02
N SER A 737 21.93 -30.18 -41.52
CA SER A 737 22.16 -29.73 -42.90
C SER A 737 23.39 -30.36 -43.59
N GLU A 738 23.44 -30.23 -44.92
CA GLU A 738 24.59 -30.60 -45.75
C GLU A 738 25.62 -29.47 -45.94
N MET A 739 25.46 -28.34 -45.25
CA MET A 739 26.29 -27.14 -45.46
C MET A 739 27.80 -27.48 -45.39
N PRO A 740 28.62 -27.14 -46.40
CA PRO A 740 30.05 -27.40 -46.35
C PRO A 740 30.72 -26.74 -45.12
N ILE A 741 31.70 -27.42 -44.52
CA ILE A 741 32.42 -26.92 -43.32
C ILE A 741 33.07 -25.55 -43.58
N LYS A 742 33.51 -25.30 -44.82
CA LYS A 742 34.03 -24.01 -45.27
C LYS A 742 32.99 -22.88 -45.15
N ASP A 743 31.75 -23.17 -45.48
CA ASP A 743 30.65 -22.20 -45.47
C ASP A 743 30.14 -21.96 -44.05
N ILE A 744 30.10 -23.02 -43.23
CA ILE A 744 29.85 -22.90 -41.77
C ILE A 744 30.91 -22.00 -41.13
N ALA A 745 32.19 -22.23 -41.44
CA ALA A 745 33.27 -21.40 -40.91
C ALA A 745 33.14 -19.93 -41.34
N ALA A 746 32.83 -19.67 -42.62
CA ALA A 746 32.63 -18.32 -43.14
C ALA A 746 31.44 -17.62 -42.46
N ARG A 747 30.31 -18.32 -42.30
CA ARG A 747 29.10 -17.78 -41.66
C ARG A 747 29.29 -17.48 -40.17
N LEU A 748 30.19 -18.19 -39.49
CA LEU A 748 30.57 -17.93 -38.10
C LEU A 748 31.76 -16.96 -37.99
N ARG A 749 32.09 -16.24 -39.06
CA ARG A 749 33.15 -15.22 -39.14
C ARG A 749 34.57 -15.74 -38.85
N TYR A 750 34.85 -16.99 -39.18
CA TYR A 750 36.22 -17.51 -39.18
C TYR A 750 36.90 -17.24 -40.53
N ASN A 751 37.90 -16.35 -40.53
CA ASN A 751 38.68 -15.99 -41.72
C ASN A 751 39.38 -17.18 -42.41
N ASN A 752 39.65 -18.26 -41.67
CA ASN A 752 40.24 -19.49 -42.19
C ASN A 752 39.48 -20.72 -41.67
N PRO A 753 38.92 -21.57 -42.54
CA PRO A 753 38.25 -22.82 -42.15
C PRO A 753 39.09 -23.74 -41.27
N GLN A 754 40.43 -23.75 -41.44
CA GLN A 754 41.32 -24.54 -40.58
C GLN A 754 41.32 -24.04 -39.13
N ASN A 755 41.14 -22.74 -38.89
CA ASN A 755 41.05 -22.18 -37.55
C ASN A 755 39.74 -22.61 -36.88
N PHE A 756 38.63 -22.58 -37.62
CA PHE A 756 37.35 -23.12 -37.12
C PHE A 756 37.46 -24.60 -36.74
N ILE A 757 38.05 -25.44 -37.61
CA ILE A 757 38.22 -26.88 -37.34
C ILE A 757 39.07 -27.12 -36.07
N ARG A 758 40.17 -26.37 -35.89
CA ARG A 758 41.01 -26.47 -34.69
C ARG A 758 40.25 -26.04 -33.43
N SER A 759 39.55 -24.91 -33.48
CA SER A 759 38.78 -24.41 -32.34
C SER A 759 37.59 -25.31 -31.99
N PHE A 760 36.87 -25.83 -32.98
CA PHE A 760 35.79 -26.80 -32.79
C PHE A 760 36.31 -28.09 -32.15
N ARG A 761 37.43 -28.63 -32.63
CA ARG A 761 38.06 -29.83 -32.05
C ARG A 761 38.52 -29.60 -30.61
N LYS A 762 39.00 -28.40 -30.29
CA LYS A 762 39.38 -28.04 -28.92
C LYS A 762 38.17 -28.04 -27.99
N GLN A 763 37.02 -27.58 -28.47
CA GLN A 763 35.80 -27.47 -27.66
C GLN A 763 35.05 -28.81 -27.52
N GLU A 764 34.92 -29.57 -28.60
CA GLU A 764 34.06 -30.77 -28.66
C GLU A 764 34.85 -32.09 -28.69
N GLY A 765 36.20 -32.02 -28.71
CA GLY A 765 37.09 -33.19 -28.74
C GLY A 765 37.23 -33.89 -30.11
N VAL A 766 36.38 -33.57 -31.08
CA VAL A 766 36.37 -34.16 -32.44
C VAL A 766 36.31 -33.10 -33.54
N THR A 767 36.69 -33.46 -34.76
CA THR A 767 36.58 -32.51 -35.88
C THR A 767 35.11 -32.30 -36.30
N PRO A 768 34.73 -31.15 -36.90
CA PRO A 768 33.38 -30.92 -37.39
C PRO A 768 32.86 -32.02 -38.33
N GLY A 769 33.74 -32.57 -39.18
CA GLY A 769 33.40 -33.68 -40.08
C GLY A 769 33.08 -34.97 -39.34
N GLN A 770 33.92 -35.33 -38.35
CA GLN A 770 33.67 -36.50 -37.48
C GLN A 770 32.40 -36.31 -36.64
N TYR A 771 32.11 -35.09 -36.19
CA TYR A 771 30.89 -34.77 -35.45
C TYR A 771 29.64 -35.01 -36.31
N ARG A 772 29.65 -34.52 -37.57
CA ARG A 772 28.56 -34.76 -38.54
C ARG A 772 28.33 -36.24 -38.79
N GLU A 773 29.40 -37.00 -39.02
CA GLU A 773 29.31 -38.44 -39.29
C GLU A 773 28.68 -39.17 -38.08
N ARG A 774 29.16 -38.89 -36.87
CA ARG A 774 28.60 -39.46 -35.63
C ARG A 774 27.10 -39.16 -35.42
N LYS A 775 26.63 -37.99 -35.83
CA LYS A 775 25.21 -37.58 -35.71
C LYS A 775 24.32 -38.10 -36.82
N ARG A 776 24.88 -38.62 -37.91
CA ARG A 776 24.14 -39.28 -39.00
C ARG A 776 24.13 -40.80 -38.89
N SER A 777 25.15 -41.37 -38.24
CA SER A 777 25.30 -42.81 -38.04
C SER A 777 24.61 -43.36 -36.79
N GLY A 778 23.96 -42.50 -36.00
CA GLY A 778 23.11 -42.85 -34.86
C GLY A 778 21.88 -41.98 -34.85
#